data_AF-A0A5N5HN12-F1
#
_entry.id   AF-A0A5N5HN12-F1
#
_cell.length_a   1.000
_cell.length_b   1.000
_cell.length_c   1.000
_cell.angle_alpha   90.00
_cell.angle_beta   90.00
_cell.angle_gamma   90.00
#
_symmetry.space_group_name_H-M   'P 1'
#
loop_
_entity.id
_entity.type
_entity.pdbx_description
1 polymer ?
#
loop_
_entity_poly.entity_id
_entity_poly.type
_entity_poly.pdbx_seq_one_letter_code
_entity_poly.pdbx_strand_id
1 'polypeptide(L)'
;MYPSSNGGRAEFLRKRWSVPASDWELGARAHPPDDVFAVEPSLSAPYLTRLNNSWDLSNIFCPCTEPSVMISECLASWKEYYEWRSIPLHSPVALLLHWPLTIYYATQVAGLGSWTSGISNKLYIHYLGPEKELLQLSVFSELRALFPNMNVHIELVGPSIPQQRDGEMIALSEYAHCLDRDCICKSSSETVSGDVHASEPSAVTLQLRSGFYHDRYRDITKDLSPHLVIAPNAGIAAYSSWSPTIVRVNKGYEHPSGIFRLLQRSLSSWSSLHKQRNWPSPRYPWLGLGFGDALKVPLRIKDVLPVLPRQISWPVLNNFHSAVDLLPSFIGAVTPDNSSIQWEGACFSGNQARLEFTEGDRGKSDLGGGVLYLKTSEAHSWACMDLYVFATPYRITWDYYFSAREHTLKFDSWEESAELEYVKQHGVSVFLMPSGMLGTMLSLIDVLPLFSNTAWGQNANLDFLKKHMGATFEKRSQPWQTTINPADVHTGDFLAVSKIRGRWGGFETLEKWVTGAFAGHTAVCLKDEMGNLWVGESGHENEKGEEIIAVIPWDEWWELALKDSSNPQIALLPLHPDVRAKFNSTAAWEYVRSMSGKPYGYHNMIFSWIDTMADNFPPPLDTHLVVSVMSMWTRMQPAYAANMWNEALNKRLDTEGLDLYEILAEVESREMAFDHLLTIPEQDEWVYSDGKSTTCVAFILAMYKEAGIFGPISNSIQVTEFTIRDAYMLKVFEDNQTRLPSWCNGKDEKLPFCQILGEYRMELPLYNTLEPYANMNEHCPSLPPTYDRPTRC
;
A
#
# COMPACT_ATOMS: atom_id res chain seq x y z
N MET A 1 -9.25 11.58 72.14
CA MET A 1 -8.70 12.96 72.13
C MET A 1 -8.93 13.53 70.74
N TYR A 2 -9.89 14.44 70.59
CA TYR A 2 -10.10 15.28 69.40
C TYR A 2 -9.42 16.64 69.65
N PRO A 3 -8.97 17.41 68.63
CA PRO A 3 -9.84 18.04 67.61
C PRO A 3 -9.26 17.95 66.16
N SER A 4 -10.04 17.71 65.10
CA SER A 4 -10.91 18.62 64.33
C SER A 4 -10.25 19.93 63.83
N SER A 5 -9.90 19.97 62.54
CA SER A 5 -10.09 21.14 61.68
C SER A 5 -10.29 20.73 60.21
N ASN A 6 -11.48 21.02 59.70
CA ASN A 6 -11.80 21.07 58.27
C ASN A 6 -11.14 22.31 57.65
N GLY A 7 -10.66 22.19 56.41
CA GLY A 7 -10.39 23.33 55.54
C GLY A 7 -9.14 23.18 54.68
N GLY A 8 -9.34 22.95 53.37
CA GLY A 8 -8.31 23.24 52.35
C GLY A 8 -7.74 22.03 51.60
N ARG A 9 -8.52 21.42 50.71
CA ARG A 9 -7.99 20.74 49.51
C ARG A 9 -8.95 20.94 48.33
N ALA A 10 -9.14 22.22 48.01
CA ALA A 10 -9.75 22.68 46.77
C ALA A 10 -8.84 23.75 46.15
N GLU A 11 -7.54 23.45 46.01
CA GLU A 11 -6.60 24.33 45.31
C GLU A 11 -5.29 23.61 44.97
N PHE A 12 -5.33 22.56 44.15
CA PHE A 12 -4.11 22.02 43.51
C PHE A 12 -4.34 21.42 42.10
N LEU A 13 -5.46 21.76 41.45
CA LEU A 13 -5.82 21.29 40.10
C LEU A 13 -6.25 22.44 39.15
N ARG A 14 -5.58 23.59 39.23
CA ARG A 14 -5.73 24.67 38.24
C ARG A 14 -4.39 25.39 38.06
N LYS A 15 -3.54 24.86 37.20
CA LYS A 15 -2.52 25.59 36.38
C LYS A 15 -1.57 24.59 35.72
N ARG A 16 -1.98 24.01 34.58
CA ARG A 16 -1.09 23.64 33.46
C ARG A 16 -1.89 23.15 32.25
N TRP A 17 -2.62 24.06 31.64
CA TRP A 17 -3.09 23.95 30.26
C TRP A 17 -3.05 25.36 29.71
N SER A 18 -2.01 25.68 28.92
CA SER A 18 -1.87 26.84 28.01
C SER A 18 -0.38 27.08 27.68
N VAL A 19 0.23 26.31 26.77
CA VAL A 19 1.35 26.78 25.90
C VAL A 19 1.29 25.99 24.57
N PRO A 20 1.53 26.63 23.39
CA PRO A 20 1.20 26.10 22.06
C PRO A 20 2.19 25.06 21.52
N ALA A 21 1.75 24.35 20.47
CA ALA A 21 2.53 23.43 19.66
C ALA A 21 3.66 24.14 18.87
N SER A 22 4.80 24.35 19.53
CA SER A 22 6.09 24.66 18.90
C SER A 22 7.16 24.47 19.97
N ASP A 23 7.89 23.34 19.91
CA ASP A 23 9.24 23.11 20.46
C ASP A 23 9.42 21.61 20.76
N TRP A 24 9.79 20.85 19.72
CA TRP A 24 10.53 19.59 19.86
C TRP A 24 11.55 19.51 18.73
N GLU A 25 12.57 20.37 18.80
CA GLU A 25 13.87 20.13 18.19
C GLU A 25 14.91 19.95 19.31
N LEU A 26 15.84 19.02 19.06
CA LEU A 26 17.10 18.72 19.74
C LEU A 26 17.09 17.69 20.88
N GLY A 27 17.61 16.50 20.56
CA GLY A 27 17.99 15.52 21.58
C GLY A 27 18.54 14.15 21.16
N ALA A 28 18.96 13.89 19.91
CA ALA A 28 19.71 12.66 19.59
C ALA A 28 20.86 12.97 18.61
N ARG A 29 22.07 13.16 19.16
CA ARG A 29 23.31 13.11 18.40
C ARG A 29 23.72 11.65 18.26
N ALA A 30 23.53 11.08 17.08
CA ALA A 30 24.32 9.96 16.60
C ALA A 30 24.83 10.36 15.21
N HIS A 31 26.15 10.39 15.06
CA HIS A 31 26.82 10.68 13.79
C HIS A 31 26.43 9.62 12.75
N PRO A 32 25.93 10.00 11.55
CA PRO A 32 25.90 9.08 10.43
C PRO A 32 27.32 8.95 9.85
N PRO A 33 27.77 7.74 9.46
CA PRO A 33 28.93 7.63 8.58
C PRO A 33 28.52 8.14 7.19
N ASP A 34 29.22 9.18 6.75
CA ASP A 34 29.21 9.64 5.36
C ASP A 34 29.83 8.56 4.44
N ASP A 35 29.36 8.57 3.20
CA ASP A 35 29.85 7.85 2.01
C ASP A 35 29.48 6.35 1.87
N VAL A 36 28.60 6.07 0.89
CA VAL A 36 28.87 5.34 -0.38
C VAL A 36 27.50 4.97 -1.04
N PHE A 37 27.48 4.99 -2.38
CA PHE A 37 26.34 4.74 -3.31
C PHE A 37 25.57 5.96 -3.82
N ALA A 38 26.29 6.92 -4.39
CA ALA A 38 25.86 7.52 -5.66
C ALA A 38 26.38 6.63 -6.79
N VAL A 39 25.52 5.82 -7.41
CA VAL A 39 25.85 5.19 -8.71
C VAL A 39 25.56 6.24 -9.78
N GLU A 40 26.60 7.00 -10.14
CA GLU A 40 26.62 7.80 -11.35
C GLU A 40 26.48 6.87 -12.58
N PRO A 41 25.53 7.10 -13.50
CA PRO A 41 25.77 6.74 -14.87
C PRO A 41 26.81 7.73 -15.40
N SER A 42 28.03 7.25 -15.68
CA SER A 42 29.10 8.01 -16.31
C SER A 42 28.74 8.38 -17.75
N LEU A 43 27.84 9.35 -17.90
CA LEU A 43 27.73 10.17 -19.10
C LEU A 43 28.82 11.22 -19.00
N SER A 44 29.79 11.13 -19.91
CA SER A 44 30.94 12.03 -19.96
C SER A 44 30.53 13.51 -19.90
N ALA A 45 31.27 14.26 -19.07
CA ALA A 45 31.04 15.65 -18.69
C ALA A 45 30.94 16.72 -19.82
N PRO A 46 31.31 16.54 -21.11
CA PRO A 46 31.20 17.64 -22.07
C PRO A 46 29.77 17.97 -22.51
N TYR A 47 28.82 17.03 -22.41
CA TYR A 47 27.49 17.19 -23.05
C TYR A 47 26.48 18.04 -22.27
N LEU A 48 26.69 18.30 -20.98
CA LEU A 48 25.74 19.07 -20.14
C LEU A 48 25.98 20.59 -20.15
N THR A 49 26.96 21.09 -20.91
CA THR A 49 27.37 22.51 -20.90
C THR A 49 26.72 23.38 -21.99
N ARG A 50 26.05 22.80 -23.00
CA ARG A 50 25.34 23.57 -24.04
C ARG A 50 23.84 23.28 -23.96
N LEU A 51 23.04 24.34 -23.75
CA LEU A 51 21.60 24.33 -24.01
C LEU A 51 21.36 23.82 -25.44
N ASN A 52 20.71 22.66 -25.60
CA ASN A 52 20.23 22.24 -26.91
C ASN A 52 19.05 23.13 -27.27
N ASN A 53 19.31 24.14 -28.09
CA ASN A 53 18.30 25.06 -28.58
C ASN A 53 17.59 24.52 -29.83
N SER A 54 17.75 23.24 -30.17
CA SER A 54 17.17 22.66 -31.38
C SER A 54 16.07 21.63 -31.10
N TRP A 55 15.11 21.56 -32.00
CA TRP A 55 14.15 20.45 -32.09
C TRP A 55 14.78 19.14 -32.56
N ASP A 56 15.98 19.19 -33.17
CA ASP A 56 16.58 18.07 -33.90
C ASP A 56 15.65 17.49 -35.01
N LEU A 57 14.75 18.33 -35.53
CA LEU A 57 13.75 18.01 -36.56
C LEU A 57 13.72 19.07 -37.67
N SER A 58 13.33 18.70 -38.88
CA SER A 58 13.07 19.65 -39.99
C SER A 58 11.83 20.49 -39.70
N ASN A 59 11.76 21.69 -40.29
CA ASN A 59 10.73 22.70 -40.07
C ASN A 59 9.29 22.20 -40.30
N ILE A 60 9.09 21.22 -41.18
CA ILE A 60 7.78 20.62 -41.46
C ILE A 60 7.31 19.72 -40.32
N PHE A 61 8.22 19.26 -39.45
CA PHE A 61 7.95 18.30 -38.40
C PHE A 61 7.89 18.93 -37.01
N CYS A 62 8.24 20.21 -36.85
CA CYS A 62 8.29 20.85 -35.53
C CYS A 62 7.69 22.27 -35.52
N PRO A 63 7.20 22.72 -34.36
CA PRO A 63 6.62 24.06 -34.22
C PRO A 63 7.72 25.13 -34.21
N CYS A 64 7.89 25.83 -35.34
CA CYS A 64 8.98 26.81 -35.54
C CYS A 64 8.51 28.25 -35.72
N THR A 65 7.21 28.48 -35.84
CA THR A 65 6.61 29.81 -36.03
C THR A 65 5.41 29.96 -35.12
N GLU A 66 4.97 31.20 -34.90
CA GLU A 66 3.69 31.46 -34.24
C GLU A 66 2.55 30.71 -34.94
N PRO A 67 1.54 30.24 -34.18
CA PRO A 67 0.38 29.59 -34.76
C PRO A 67 -0.41 30.60 -35.60
N SER A 68 -1.04 30.13 -36.68
CA SER A 68 -1.82 30.97 -37.59
C SER A 68 -3.10 31.52 -36.96
N VAL A 69 -3.60 30.88 -35.91
CA VAL A 69 -4.78 31.27 -35.15
C VAL A 69 -4.52 31.05 -33.67
N MET A 70 -4.97 31.98 -32.82
CA MET A 70 -4.92 31.81 -31.37
C MET A 70 -5.84 30.67 -30.93
N ILE A 71 -5.45 29.97 -29.87
CA ILE A 71 -6.22 28.86 -29.32
C ILE A 71 -7.58 29.38 -28.78
N SER A 72 -8.67 29.06 -29.48
CA SER A 72 -10.02 29.54 -29.15
C SER A 72 -10.82 28.55 -28.31
N GLU A 73 -10.44 27.27 -28.32
CA GLU A 73 -11.04 26.16 -27.57
C GLU A 73 -9.94 25.32 -26.93
N CYS A 74 -10.24 24.63 -25.83
CA CYS A 74 -9.28 23.76 -25.15
C CYS A 74 -8.89 22.60 -26.07
N LEU A 75 -7.60 22.42 -26.35
CA LEU A 75 -7.11 21.26 -27.11
C LEU A 75 -7.41 19.98 -26.33
N ALA A 76 -8.15 19.07 -26.97
CA ALA A 76 -8.56 17.79 -26.40
C ALA A 76 -7.73 16.60 -26.94
N SER A 77 -6.90 16.82 -27.97
CA SER A 77 -6.10 15.76 -28.60
C SER A 77 -4.82 16.27 -29.30
N TRP A 78 -3.78 15.43 -29.41
CA TRP A 78 -2.61 15.64 -30.30
C TRP A 78 -3.02 15.89 -31.75
N LYS A 79 -4.11 15.30 -32.26
CA LYS A 79 -4.56 15.49 -33.63
C LYS A 79 -4.99 16.93 -33.83
N GLU A 80 -5.78 17.46 -32.89
CA GLU A 80 -6.12 18.89 -32.87
C GLU A 80 -4.87 19.76 -32.72
N TYR A 81 -3.92 19.39 -31.85
CA TYR A 81 -2.67 20.14 -31.72
C TYR A 81 -1.85 20.15 -33.02
N TYR A 82 -1.72 19.00 -33.69
CA TYR A 82 -0.98 18.86 -34.94
C TYR A 82 -1.68 19.62 -36.08
N GLU A 83 -3.01 19.53 -36.17
CA GLU A 83 -3.80 20.31 -37.12
C GLU A 83 -3.65 21.82 -36.83
N TRP A 84 -3.71 22.24 -35.57
CA TRP A 84 -3.53 23.63 -35.14
C TRP A 84 -2.12 24.17 -35.45
N ARG A 85 -1.07 23.38 -35.19
CA ARG A 85 0.32 23.73 -35.52
C ARG A 85 0.70 23.45 -36.97
N SER A 86 -0.22 22.94 -37.79
CA SER A 86 0.05 22.54 -39.18
C SER A 86 1.21 21.54 -39.32
N ILE A 87 1.33 20.60 -38.37
CA ILE A 87 2.35 19.55 -38.34
C ILE A 87 1.75 18.23 -38.85
N PRO A 88 2.42 17.48 -39.73
CA PRO A 88 1.95 16.17 -40.16
C PRO A 88 1.86 15.17 -39.00
N LEU A 89 0.78 14.40 -38.91
CA LEU A 89 0.53 13.42 -37.82
C LEU A 89 1.61 12.33 -37.66
N HIS A 90 2.46 12.13 -38.68
CA HIS A 90 3.58 11.20 -38.63
C HIS A 90 4.88 11.83 -38.10
N SER A 91 4.85 13.10 -37.69
CA SER A 91 5.99 13.73 -37.03
C SER A 91 6.27 13.05 -35.69
N PRO A 92 7.54 12.79 -35.34
CA PRO A 92 7.92 12.26 -34.03
C PRO A 92 7.89 13.32 -32.91
N VAL A 93 7.56 14.58 -33.22
CA VAL A 93 7.66 15.72 -32.29
C VAL A 93 6.84 15.55 -31.01
N ALA A 94 5.81 14.69 -31.02
CA ALA A 94 5.07 14.33 -29.80
C ALA A 94 5.97 13.78 -28.68
N LEU A 95 7.08 13.10 -29.03
CA LEU A 95 8.05 12.60 -28.04
C LEU A 95 8.76 13.73 -27.28
N LEU A 96 8.89 14.91 -27.87
CA LEU A 96 9.49 16.08 -27.23
C LEU A 96 8.42 16.94 -26.57
N LEU A 97 7.29 17.14 -27.24
CA LEU A 97 6.22 18.03 -26.80
C LEU A 97 5.36 17.50 -25.67
N HIS A 98 5.51 16.23 -25.27
CA HIS A 98 4.67 15.66 -24.23
C HIS A 98 4.82 16.39 -22.89
N TRP A 99 6.00 16.95 -22.56
CA TRP A 99 6.20 17.75 -21.34
C TRP A 99 5.41 19.06 -21.35
N PRO A 100 5.59 19.99 -22.31
CA PRO A 100 4.83 21.24 -22.33
C PRO A 100 3.32 21.03 -22.51
N LEU A 101 2.90 20.03 -23.29
CA LEU A 101 1.46 19.74 -23.44
C LEU A 101 0.85 19.09 -22.20
N THR A 102 1.62 18.32 -21.42
CA THR A 102 1.16 17.82 -20.11
C THR A 102 0.94 18.98 -19.15
N ILE A 103 1.84 19.98 -19.16
CA ILE A 103 1.67 21.20 -18.37
C ILE A 103 0.39 21.94 -18.78
N TYR A 104 0.19 22.16 -20.08
CA TYR A 104 -1.03 22.78 -20.59
C TYR A 104 -2.29 22.01 -20.18
N TYR A 105 -2.32 20.69 -20.38
CA TYR A 105 -3.48 19.90 -20.00
C TYR A 105 -3.73 19.91 -18.48
N ALA A 106 -2.66 19.87 -17.67
CA ALA A 106 -2.76 19.92 -16.22
C ALA A 106 -3.42 21.21 -15.73
N THR A 107 -3.13 22.36 -16.35
CA THR A 107 -3.77 23.63 -15.98
C THR A 107 -5.25 23.66 -16.36
N GLN A 108 -5.62 23.11 -17.53
CA GLN A 108 -7.03 23.01 -17.94
C GLN A 108 -7.82 22.14 -16.95
N VAL A 109 -7.27 20.98 -16.60
CA VAL A 109 -7.88 20.02 -15.65
C VAL A 109 -7.95 20.58 -14.22
N ALA A 110 -7.00 21.42 -13.83
CA ALA A 110 -7.01 22.12 -12.55
C ALA A 110 -8.06 23.26 -12.49
N GLY A 111 -8.81 23.53 -13.56
CA GLY A 111 -9.81 24.60 -13.60
C GLY A 111 -9.23 26.00 -13.81
N LEU A 112 -7.90 26.11 -13.98
CA LEU A 112 -7.20 27.36 -14.29
C LEU A 112 -7.51 27.86 -15.71
N GLY A 113 -8.04 26.99 -16.59
CA GLY A 113 -8.50 27.37 -17.92
C GLY A 113 -9.66 28.37 -17.97
N SER A 114 -10.44 28.51 -16.88
CA SER A 114 -11.55 29.48 -16.80
C SER A 114 -11.13 30.87 -16.29
N TRP A 115 -9.86 31.06 -15.92
CA TRP A 115 -9.33 32.31 -15.35
C TRP A 115 -8.97 33.37 -16.42
N THR A 116 -9.41 33.21 -17.67
CA THR A 116 -9.24 34.21 -18.74
C THR A 116 -10.01 35.53 -18.49
N SER A 117 -10.68 35.69 -17.34
CA SER A 117 -11.54 36.85 -17.07
C SER A 117 -11.28 37.56 -15.74
N GLY A 118 -10.19 37.27 -15.02
CA GLY A 118 -9.84 38.07 -13.83
C GLY A 118 -8.56 37.66 -13.10
N ILE A 119 -7.53 38.52 -13.21
CA ILE A 119 -6.36 38.70 -12.33
C ILE A 119 -5.14 37.76 -12.60
N SER A 120 -4.00 38.42 -12.85
CA SER A 120 -2.60 37.98 -13.06
C SER A 120 -2.21 37.46 -14.46
N ASN A 121 -1.46 38.30 -15.21
CA ASN A 121 -0.75 37.92 -16.45
C ASN A 121 0.47 36.99 -16.20
N LYS A 122 0.49 36.23 -15.10
CA LYS A 122 1.61 35.36 -14.69
C LYS A 122 1.11 34.02 -14.16
N LEU A 123 1.65 32.93 -14.69
CA LEU A 123 1.43 31.56 -14.24
C LEU A 123 2.72 31.03 -13.61
N TYR A 124 2.66 30.65 -12.33
CA TYR A 124 3.82 30.16 -11.56
C TYR A 124 3.65 28.66 -11.27
N ILE A 125 4.55 27.83 -11.79
CA ILE A 125 4.48 26.36 -11.72
C ILE A 125 5.73 25.82 -11.02
N HIS A 126 5.55 24.89 -10.09
CA HIS A 126 6.67 24.07 -9.60
C HIS A 126 6.64 22.73 -10.32
N TYR A 127 7.72 22.40 -11.02
CA TYR A 127 7.90 21.13 -11.73
C TYR A 127 8.93 20.28 -10.98
N LEU A 128 8.49 19.16 -10.42
CA LEU A 128 9.29 18.34 -9.52
C LEU A 128 9.84 17.09 -10.21
N GLY A 129 11.12 16.82 -9.98
CA GLY A 129 11.83 15.66 -10.51
C GLY A 129 12.08 15.69 -12.01
N PRO A 130 12.62 16.79 -12.60
CA PRO A 130 13.02 16.78 -14.00
C PRO A 130 14.25 15.88 -14.20
N GLU A 131 14.24 15.05 -15.23
CA GLU A 131 15.35 14.18 -15.63
C GLU A 131 15.67 14.40 -17.10
N LYS A 132 14.95 13.71 -18.00
CA LYS A 132 15.14 13.80 -19.45
C LYS A 132 14.78 15.18 -19.99
N GLU A 133 13.89 15.89 -19.30
CA GLU A 133 13.51 17.28 -19.54
C GLU A 133 14.74 18.21 -19.56
N LEU A 134 15.73 17.94 -18.72
CA LEU A 134 16.93 18.79 -18.59
C LEU A 134 17.79 18.79 -19.86
N LEU A 135 17.64 17.76 -20.71
CA LEU A 135 18.35 17.65 -21.99
C LEU A 135 17.70 18.48 -23.11
N GLN A 136 16.43 18.89 -22.95
CA GLN A 136 15.61 19.49 -24.00
C GLN A 136 14.76 20.66 -23.47
N LEU A 137 15.36 21.55 -22.67
CA LEU A 137 14.66 22.68 -22.02
C LEU A 137 14.04 23.67 -23.03
N SER A 138 14.62 23.81 -24.23
CA SER A 138 14.13 24.72 -25.27
C SER A 138 12.73 24.35 -25.78
N VAL A 139 12.31 23.09 -25.64
CA VAL A 139 10.98 22.61 -26.03
C VAL A 139 9.86 23.25 -25.21
N PHE A 140 10.15 23.70 -23.97
CA PHE A 140 9.19 24.43 -23.13
C PHE A 140 8.83 25.81 -23.70
N SER A 141 9.56 26.31 -24.70
CA SER A 141 9.21 27.54 -25.45
C SER A 141 7.84 27.43 -26.14
N GLU A 142 7.34 26.21 -26.36
CA GLU A 142 6.00 25.97 -26.89
C GLU A 142 4.87 26.48 -25.98
N LEU A 143 5.13 26.60 -24.66
CA LEU A 143 4.15 27.09 -23.71
C LEU A 143 3.71 28.54 -23.99
N ARG A 144 4.52 29.34 -24.69
CA ARG A 144 4.12 30.66 -25.20
C ARG A 144 2.89 30.56 -26.11
N ALA A 145 2.87 29.58 -27.00
CA ALA A 145 1.77 29.40 -27.96
C ALA A 145 0.52 28.89 -27.24
N LEU A 146 0.71 28.03 -26.24
CA LEU A 146 -0.35 27.38 -25.47
C LEU A 146 -1.00 28.31 -24.43
N PHE A 147 -0.26 29.32 -23.94
CA PHE A 147 -0.73 30.32 -22.97
C PHE A 147 -0.57 31.74 -23.51
N PRO A 148 -1.35 32.12 -24.53
CA PRO A 148 -1.27 33.46 -25.09
C PRO A 148 -1.62 34.52 -24.03
N ASN A 149 -0.85 35.61 -23.99
CA ASN A 149 -1.01 36.74 -23.06
C ASN A 149 -0.70 36.43 -21.58
N MET A 150 -0.06 35.29 -21.28
CA MET A 150 0.45 34.97 -19.94
C MET A 150 1.97 34.83 -19.96
N ASN A 151 2.63 35.25 -18.88
CA ASN A 151 4.02 34.92 -18.62
C ASN A 151 4.09 33.65 -17.78
N VAL A 152 4.72 32.60 -18.29
CA VAL A 152 4.81 31.30 -17.62
C VAL A 152 6.16 31.19 -16.95
N HIS A 153 6.18 31.06 -15.62
CA HIS A 153 7.39 30.79 -14.86
C HIS A 153 7.33 29.37 -14.28
N ILE A 154 8.41 28.62 -14.48
CA ILE A 154 8.53 27.23 -14.02
C ILE A 154 9.78 27.10 -13.15
N GLU A 155 9.59 26.80 -11.87
CA GLU A 155 10.64 26.34 -10.96
C GLU A 155 10.80 24.82 -11.15
N LEU A 156 11.88 24.41 -11.80
CA LEU A 156 12.29 23.01 -11.99
C LEU A 156 13.14 22.60 -10.79
N VAL A 157 12.63 21.67 -9.97
CA VAL A 157 13.26 21.28 -8.70
C VAL A 157 13.51 19.78 -8.67
N GLY A 158 14.76 19.37 -8.49
CA GLY A 158 15.08 17.95 -8.33
C GLY A 158 16.57 17.64 -8.13
N PRO A 159 16.88 16.44 -7.63
CA PRO A 159 18.26 16.01 -7.38
C PRO A 159 19.07 15.81 -8.66
N SER A 160 18.41 15.52 -9.80
CA SER A 160 19.06 15.31 -11.09
C SER A 160 19.58 16.60 -11.74
N ILE A 161 19.24 17.78 -11.19
CA ILE A 161 19.76 19.06 -11.66
C ILE A 161 21.21 19.20 -11.15
N PRO A 162 22.20 19.35 -12.05
CA PRO A 162 23.59 19.50 -11.65
C PRO A 162 23.77 20.71 -10.72
N GLN A 163 24.54 20.53 -9.64
CA GLN A 163 24.75 21.58 -8.63
C GLN A 163 25.32 22.88 -9.24
N GLN A 164 26.11 22.79 -10.30
CA GLN A 164 26.69 23.94 -11.02
C GLN A 164 25.63 24.81 -11.72
N ARG A 165 24.43 24.26 -11.96
CA ARG A 165 23.29 24.95 -12.57
C ARG A 165 22.22 25.36 -11.54
N ASP A 166 22.47 25.15 -10.25
CA ASP A 166 21.54 25.60 -9.20
C ASP A 166 21.39 27.13 -9.25
N GLY A 167 20.15 27.61 -9.34
CA GLY A 167 19.85 29.03 -9.46
C GLY A 167 19.94 29.59 -10.88
N GLU A 168 20.24 28.78 -11.90
CA GLU A 168 20.23 29.25 -13.29
C GLU A 168 18.81 29.62 -13.74
N MET A 169 18.68 30.79 -14.36
CA MET A 169 17.45 31.30 -14.97
C MET A 169 17.58 31.31 -16.49
N ILE A 170 16.63 30.69 -17.17
CA ILE A 170 16.61 30.56 -18.63
C ILE A 170 15.36 31.25 -19.16
N ALA A 171 15.54 32.25 -20.02
CA ALA A 171 14.46 32.93 -20.71
C ALA A 171 14.28 32.35 -22.11
N LEU A 172 13.08 31.83 -22.40
CA LEU A 172 12.72 31.24 -23.70
C LEU A 172 11.86 32.24 -24.50
N SER A 173 12.52 33.25 -25.08
CA SER A 173 11.89 34.29 -25.88
C SER A 173 11.65 33.90 -27.35
N GLU A 174 12.26 32.81 -27.83
CA GLU A 174 12.17 32.32 -29.21
C GLU A 174 11.81 30.82 -29.21
N TYR A 175 11.19 30.33 -30.29
CA TYR A 175 10.89 28.90 -30.42
C TYR A 175 12.20 28.13 -30.62
N ALA A 176 12.25 26.86 -30.21
CA ALA A 176 13.42 26.04 -30.48
C ALA A 176 13.70 25.95 -32.00
N HIS A 177 14.98 25.85 -32.36
CA HIS A 177 15.45 25.91 -33.73
C HIS A 177 15.27 24.57 -34.45
N CYS A 178 14.70 24.56 -35.66
CA CYS A 178 14.65 23.37 -36.52
C CYS A 178 16.05 22.99 -37.07
N LEU A 179 16.18 21.93 -37.86
CA LEU A 179 17.44 21.57 -38.54
C LEU A 179 17.69 22.34 -39.84
N ASP A 180 16.63 22.83 -40.49
CA ASP A 180 16.74 23.48 -41.80
C ASP A 180 17.47 24.83 -41.71
N ARG A 181 18.30 25.14 -42.71
CA ARG A 181 19.22 26.31 -42.67
C ARG A 181 18.49 27.64 -42.85
N ASP A 182 17.42 27.66 -43.64
CA ASP A 182 16.66 28.87 -44.01
C ASP A 182 15.36 29.02 -43.20
N CYS A 183 15.31 28.38 -42.03
CA CYS A 183 14.14 28.32 -41.17
C CYS A 183 13.95 29.64 -40.43
N ILE A 184 12.72 30.17 -40.41
CA ILE A 184 12.39 31.46 -39.77
C ILE A 184 12.72 31.45 -38.26
N CYS A 185 12.64 30.28 -37.60
CA CYS A 185 13.05 30.15 -36.20
C CYS A 185 14.55 30.37 -35.97
N LYS A 186 15.40 30.43 -37.01
CA LYS A 186 16.85 30.68 -36.91
C LYS A 186 17.26 32.08 -37.35
N SER A 187 16.38 32.81 -38.03
CA SER A 187 16.66 34.20 -38.41
C SER A 187 16.39 35.09 -37.20
N SER A 188 17.45 35.48 -36.49
CA SER A 188 17.37 36.52 -35.46
C SER A 188 16.74 37.78 -36.05
N SER A 189 15.74 38.33 -35.37
CA SER A 189 15.05 39.56 -35.74
C SER A 189 16.00 40.78 -35.69
N GLU A 190 16.66 41.09 -36.79
CA GLU A 190 17.14 42.44 -37.08
C GLU A 190 16.38 42.98 -38.29
N THR A 191 15.26 43.68 -38.06
CA THR A 191 14.89 44.99 -38.64
C THR A 191 13.44 45.35 -38.29
N VAL A 192 13.29 46.44 -37.53
CA VAL A 192 12.02 47.07 -37.15
C VAL A 192 11.53 48.01 -38.26
N SER A 193 10.24 48.01 -38.59
CA SER A 193 9.46 49.26 -38.80
C SER A 193 7.95 49.02 -38.94
N GLY A 194 7.14 49.78 -38.18
CA GLY A 194 5.76 50.12 -38.51
C GLY A 194 4.66 49.62 -37.57
N ASP A 195 4.36 50.42 -36.53
CA ASP A 195 3.11 50.55 -35.75
C ASP A 195 2.01 49.48 -35.89
N VAL A 196 1.79 48.70 -34.83
CA VAL A 196 0.50 48.48 -34.14
C VAL A 196 0.82 47.99 -32.71
N HIS A 197 0.21 48.58 -31.68
CA HIS A 197 0.30 48.27 -30.23
C HIS A 197 0.97 46.94 -29.86
N ALA A 198 2.26 46.98 -29.45
CA ALA A 198 2.98 45.81 -28.97
C ALA A 198 2.53 45.44 -27.55
N SER A 199 1.72 44.39 -27.43
CA SER A 199 1.67 43.58 -26.21
C SER A 199 3.05 42.96 -25.99
N GLU A 200 3.62 43.08 -24.79
CA GLU A 200 4.85 42.35 -24.44
C GLU A 200 4.68 40.86 -24.78
N PRO A 201 5.60 40.23 -25.53
CA PRO A 201 5.47 38.82 -25.90
C PRO A 201 5.47 37.95 -24.64
N SER A 202 4.55 36.97 -24.59
CA SER A 202 4.46 35.96 -23.53
C SER A 202 5.81 35.27 -23.33
N ALA A 203 6.46 35.55 -22.18
CA ALA A 203 7.76 35.00 -21.85
C ALA A 203 7.61 33.72 -21.03
N VAL A 204 8.29 32.66 -21.45
CA VAL A 204 8.47 31.45 -20.64
C VAL A 204 9.82 31.55 -19.94
N THR A 205 9.83 31.45 -18.61
CA THR A 205 11.05 31.46 -17.79
C THR A 205 11.17 30.15 -17.03
N LEU A 206 12.33 29.52 -17.13
CA LEU A 206 12.68 28.32 -16.37
C LEU A 206 13.72 28.67 -15.31
N GLN A 207 13.49 28.26 -14.08
CA GLN A 207 14.40 28.45 -12.96
C GLN A 207 14.82 27.07 -12.43
N LEU A 208 16.12 26.76 -12.44
CA LEU A 208 16.64 25.46 -12.01
C LEU A 208 17.01 25.46 -10.53
N ARG A 209 16.59 24.42 -9.78
CA ARG A 209 16.93 24.20 -8.37
C ARG A 209 17.38 22.76 -8.13
N SER A 210 18.63 22.59 -7.73
CA SER A 210 19.19 21.30 -7.34
C SER A 210 18.74 20.88 -5.93
N GLY A 211 18.47 19.60 -5.73
CA GLY A 211 18.09 19.01 -4.44
C GLY A 211 16.59 18.76 -4.27
N PHE A 212 16.20 18.27 -3.08
CA PHE A 212 14.83 17.86 -2.83
C PHE A 212 13.89 19.03 -2.57
N TYR A 213 12.66 18.90 -3.05
CA TYR A 213 11.65 19.96 -2.94
C TYR A 213 11.35 20.37 -1.50
N HIS A 214 11.27 19.42 -0.56
CA HIS A 214 10.95 19.72 0.84
C HIS A 214 12.03 20.54 1.56
N ASP A 215 13.28 20.41 1.15
CA ASP A 215 14.41 21.17 1.69
C ASP A 215 14.41 22.58 1.10
N ARG A 216 14.18 22.69 -0.20
CA ARG A 216 14.18 23.97 -0.93
C ARG A 216 12.85 24.73 -0.81
N TYR A 217 11.79 24.12 -0.28
CA TYR A 217 10.44 24.71 -0.25
C TYR A 217 10.43 26.11 0.35
N ARG A 218 11.07 26.29 1.51
CA ARG A 218 11.16 27.59 2.19
C ARG A 218 11.92 28.63 1.38
N ASP A 219 12.85 28.22 0.55
CA ASP A 219 13.66 29.13 -0.27
C ASP A 219 12.93 29.55 -1.55
N ILE A 220 12.14 28.64 -2.11
CA ILE A 220 11.40 28.82 -3.35
C ILE A 220 10.11 29.61 -3.10
N THR A 221 9.39 29.36 -2.00
CA THR A 221 8.10 30.02 -1.71
C THR A 221 8.23 31.29 -0.88
N LYS A 222 9.44 31.89 -0.79
CA LYS A 222 9.67 33.13 -0.01
C LYS A 222 8.90 34.32 -0.57
N ASP A 223 8.80 34.41 -1.90
CA ASP A 223 8.26 35.58 -2.59
C ASP A 223 6.88 35.32 -3.22
N LEU A 224 6.62 34.11 -3.72
CA LEU A 224 5.37 33.72 -4.39
C LEU A 224 5.05 32.24 -4.16
N SER A 225 3.77 31.90 -3.97
CA SER A 225 3.29 30.52 -3.94
C SER A 225 2.99 29.99 -5.34
N PRO A 226 3.18 28.68 -5.62
CA PRO A 226 2.83 28.10 -6.90
C PRO A 226 1.33 28.07 -7.12
N HIS A 227 0.92 28.34 -8.36
CA HIS A 227 -0.45 28.11 -8.83
C HIS A 227 -0.68 26.62 -9.12
N LEU A 228 0.38 25.92 -9.51
CA LEU A 228 0.34 24.49 -9.82
C LEU A 228 1.67 23.82 -9.44
N VAL A 229 1.59 22.64 -8.83
CA VAL A 229 2.73 21.77 -8.58
C VAL A 229 2.54 20.51 -9.42
N ILE A 230 3.52 20.18 -10.28
CA ILE A 230 3.48 19.06 -11.21
C ILE A 230 4.65 18.12 -10.89
N ALA A 231 4.36 16.82 -10.79
CA ALA A 231 5.36 15.78 -10.54
C ALA A 231 5.07 14.55 -11.44
N PRO A 232 5.59 14.53 -12.69
CA PRO A 232 5.19 13.53 -13.69
C PRO A 232 5.74 12.12 -13.44
N ASN A 233 6.90 12.02 -12.77
CA ASN A 233 7.59 10.75 -12.46
C ASN A 233 7.84 10.60 -10.95
N ALA A 234 6.85 10.96 -10.13
CA ALA A 234 7.05 11.11 -8.69
C ALA A 234 7.44 9.82 -7.96
N GLY A 235 7.18 8.62 -8.48
CA GLY A 235 7.60 7.36 -7.83
C GLY A 235 7.29 7.32 -6.34
N ILE A 236 6.11 7.79 -5.91
CA ILE A 236 5.82 8.13 -4.50
C ILE A 236 6.01 6.95 -3.56
N ALA A 237 5.74 5.73 -4.02
CA ALA A 237 5.95 4.50 -3.28
C ALA A 237 7.38 3.95 -3.40
N ALA A 238 8.16 4.41 -4.39
CA ALA A 238 9.51 3.93 -4.68
C ALA A 238 10.61 4.74 -3.98
N TYR A 239 10.34 6.01 -3.61
CA TYR A 239 11.33 6.89 -3.02
C TYR A 239 10.83 7.49 -1.71
N SER A 240 11.45 7.09 -0.60
CA SER A 240 11.13 7.58 0.77
C SER A 240 11.26 9.11 0.91
N SER A 241 12.06 9.76 0.06
CA SER A 241 12.22 11.21 -0.03
C SER A 241 10.96 11.97 -0.44
N TRP A 242 9.90 11.30 -0.91
CA TRP A 242 8.62 11.93 -1.22
C TRP A 242 7.73 12.18 -0.02
N SER A 243 7.87 11.43 1.08
CA SER A 243 7.02 11.60 2.26
C SER A 243 7.13 13.04 2.83
N PRO A 244 8.33 13.61 3.07
CA PRO A 244 8.45 15.00 3.49
C PRO A 244 7.94 16.01 2.43
N THR A 245 8.13 15.72 1.14
CA THR A 245 7.63 16.53 0.01
C THR A 245 6.11 16.64 0.02
N ILE A 246 5.40 15.53 0.20
CA ILE A 246 3.94 15.47 0.25
C ILE A 246 3.40 16.25 1.46
N VAL A 247 4.05 16.10 2.62
CA VAL A 247 3.69 16.87 3.82
C VAL A 247 3.83 18.38 3.58
N ARG A 248 4.90 18.83 2.91
CA ARG A 248 5.11 20.25 2.59
C ARG A 248 4.08 20.78 1.60
N VAL A 249 3.77 20.01 0.56
CA VAL A 249 2.73 20.36 -0.41
C VAL A 249 1.38 20.47 0.28
N ASN A 250 1.01 19.55 1.17
CA ASN A 250 -0.28 19.58 1.89
C ASN A 250 -0.37 20.70 2.94
N LYS A 251 0.73 21.03 3.64
CA LYS A 251 0.75 22.12 4.63
C LYS A 251 0.69 23.53 4.01
N GLY A 252 1.03 23.69 2.73
CA GLY A 252 0.94 24.98 2.03
C GLY A 252 -0.49 25.46 1.72
N TYR A 253 -1.52 24.66 1.99
CA TYR A 253 -2.90 24.84 1.51
C TYR A 253 -3.94 25.32 2.54
N GLU A 254 -3.54 26.07 3.58
CA GLU A 254 -4.50 26.76 4.47
C GLU A 254 -5.16 28.01 3.84
N HIS A 255 -4.89 28.34 2.57
CA HIS A 255 -5.62 29.34 1.77
C HIS A 255 -6.14 28.76 0.43
N PRO A 256 -7.37 29.11 -0.02
CA PRO A 256 -8.24 28.20 -0.78
C PRO A 256 -8.10 28.23 -2.32
N SER A 257 -6.89 28.26 -2.90
CA SER A 257 -6.77 28.46 -4.37
C SER A 257 -5.80 27.58 -5.15
N GLY A 258 -5.11 26.59 -4.59
CA GLY A 258 -4.33 25.65 -5.41
C GLY A 258 -4.78 24.20 -5.26
N ILE A 259 -4.90 23.54 -6.40
CA ILE A 259 -5.36 22.16 -6.53
C ILE A 259 -4.13 21.29 -6.77
N PHE A 260 -3.87 20.33 -5.88
CA PHE A 260 -2.90 19.27 -6.10
C PHE A 260 -3.53 18.16 -6.96
N ARG A 261 -2.94 17.89 -8.13
CA ARG A 261 -3.23 16.69 -8.93
C ARG A 261 -1.92 16.01 -9.28
N LEU A 262 -1.68 14.85 -8.66
CA LEU A 262 -0.67 13.90 -9.10
C LEU A 262 -1.07 13.33 -10.46
N LEU A 263 -0.48 13.86 -11.53
CA LEU A 263 -0.59 13.30 -12.87
C LEU A 263 0.58 12.34 -13.12
N GLN A 264 0.49 11.12 -12.58
CA GLN A 264 1.40 10.04 -12.96
C GLN A 264 0.92 9.40 -14.27
N ARG A 265 0.89 10.19 -15.35
CA ARG A 265 0.19 9.84 -16.60
C ARG A 265 0.98 10.26 -17.85
N SER A 266 2.22 9.80 -17.95
CA SER A 266 2.98 9.86 -19.22
C SER A 266 2.34 8.96 -20.31
N LEU A 267 1.78 7.80 -19.95
CA LEU A 267 1.21 6.84 -20.91
C LEU A 267 -0.22 7.15 -21.38
N SER A 268 -1.06 7.84 -20.59
CA SER A 268 -2.46 8.12 -21.01
C SER A 268 -2.60 9.22 -22.07
N SER A 269 -1.55 10.03 -22.27
CA SER A 269 -1.46 11.00 -23.37
C SER A 269 -1.46 10.31 -24.73
N TRP A 270 -1.00 9.05 -24.81
CA TRP A 270 -0.97 8.29 -26.05
C TRP A 270 -2.35 7.73 -26.48
N SER A 271 -3.22 7.39 -25.53
CA SER A 271 -4.47 6.67 -25.82
C SER A 271 -5.71 7.53 -26.07
N SER A 272 -5.73 8.81 -25.65
CA SER A 272 -6.86 9.72 -25.93
C SER A 272 -6.95 10.15 -27.40
N LEU A 273 -6.09 9.58 -28.25
CA LEU A 273 -5.76 10.08 -29.57
C LEU A 273 -5.96 9.15 -30.74
N HIS A 274 -6.35 7.91 -30.46
CA HIS A 274 -6.78 6.96 -31.48
C HIS A 274 -8.28 7.00 -31.78
N LYS A 275 -9.06 7.88 -31.15
CA LYS A 275 -10.47 8.10 -31.52
C LYS A 275 -10.58 9.12 -32.66
N GLN A 276 -10.45 8.64 -33.91
CA GLN A 276 -11.30 8.97 -35.07
C GLN A 276 -10.52 8.92 -36.39
N ARG A 277 -10.72 7.84 -37.17
CA ARG A 277 -11.18 7.99 -38.55
C ARG A 277 -11.92 6.74 -39.08
N ASN A 278 -13.22 6.92 -39.27
CA ASN A 278 -14.05 6.12 -40.18
C ASN A 278 -13.58 6.38 -41.63
N TRP A 279 -13.33 5.31 -42.37
CA TRP A 279 -13.20 5.35 -43.83
C TRP A 279 -14.60 5.26 -44.46
N PRO A 280 -14.93 6.08 -45.49
CA PRO A 280 -16.21 5.95 -46.18
C PRO A 280 -16.20 4.73 -47.09
N SER A 281 -17.21 3.88 -46.91
CA SER A 281 -17.52 2.72 -47.74
C SER A 281 -17.84 3.10 -49.20
N PRO A 282 -17.22 2.47 -50.21
CA PRO A 282 -17.79 2.36 -51.55
C PRO A 282 -18.54 1.03 -51.72
N ARG A 283 -19.71 1.09 -52.37
CA ARG A 283 -20.54 -0.08 -52.71
C ARG A 283 -20.04 -0.78 -53.98
N TYR A 284 -20.27 -2.10 -53.99
CA TYR A 284 -20.31 -3.10 -55.11
C TYR A 284 -19.01 -3.78 -55.54
N PRO A 285 -19.07 -5.04 -56.08
CA PRO A 285 -19.69 -6.23 -55.50
C PRO A 285 -18.74 -7.46 -55.49
N TRP A 286 -19.05 -8.41 -54.62
CA TRP A 286 -18.66 -9.82 -54.59
C TRP A 286 -17.78 -10.39 -55.71
N LEU A 287 -16.58 -10.84 -55.33
CA LEU A 287 -15.94 -12.07 -55.81
C LEU A 287 -14.94 -12.52 -54.72
N GLY A 288 -15.20 -13.69 -54.15
CA GLY A 288 -14.46 -14.20 -52.99
C GLY A 288 -13.08 -14.70 -53.34
N LEU A 289 -12.23 -14.77 -52.31
CA LEU A 289 -11.16 -15.75 -52.08
C LEU A 289 -10.74 -15.59 -50.62
N GLY A 290 -10.95 -16.64 -49.82
CA GLY A 290 -10.59 -16.66 -48.41
C GLY A 290 -9.11 -16.95 -48.21
N PHE A 291 -8.54 -16.37 -47.15
CA PHE A 291 -7.44 -16.91 -46.36
C PHE A 291 -7.54 -16.30 -44.96
N GLY A 292 -7.55 -17.15 -43.94
CA GLY A 292 -7.57 -16.76 -42.54
C GLY A 292 -6.18 -16.37 -42.07
N ASP A 293 -6.10 -15.22 -41.40
CA ASP A 293 -5.17 -14.95 -40.31
C ASP A 293 -5.84 -13.90 -39.41
N ALA A 294 -6.06 -14.27 -38.15
CA ALA A 294 -6.68 -13.40 -37.17
C ALA A 294 -5.70 -12.27 -36.80
N LEU A 295 -5.96 -11.05 -37.29
CA LEU A 295 -5.24 -9.84 -36.87
C LEU A 295 -5.32 -9.68 -35.34
N LYS A 296 -4.18 -9.87 -34.64
CA LYS A 296 -4.00 -9.49 -33.23
C LYS A 296 -4.26 -7.97 -33.11
N VAL A 297 -5.26 -7.59 -32.31
CA VAL A 297 -5.71 -6.21 -32.14
C VAL A 297 -4.69 -5.41 -31.29
N PRO A 298 -4.42 -4.11 -31.55
CA PRO A 298 -3.32 -3.37 -30.89
C PRO A 298 -3.48 -3.11 -29.38
N LEU A 299 -4.68 -3.26 -28.83
CA LEU A 299 -5.03 -2.98 -27.43
C LEU A 299 -6.15 -3.95 -26.99
N ARG A 300 -6.03 -4.58 -25.82
CA ARG A 300 -7.14 -5.34 -25.22
C ARG A 300 -8.05 -4.40 -24.45
N ILE A 301 -9.34 -4.75 -24.33
CA ILE A 301 -10.35 -3.93 -23.61
C ILE A 301 -9.90 -3.60 -22.18
N LYS A 302 -9.22 -4.54 -21.50
CA LYS A 302 -8.66 -4.34 -20.16
C LYS A 302 -7.63 -3.21 -20.06
N ASP A 303 -6.83 -3.00 -21.12
CA ASP A 303 -5.79 -1.95 -21.18
C ASP A 303 -6.40 -0.54 -21.38
N VAL A 304 -7.64 -0.48 -21.89
CA VAL A 304 -8.34 0.77 -22.22
C VAL A 304 -9.30 1.20 -21.11
N LEU A 305 -9.72 0.27 -20.22
CA LEU A 305 -10.62 0.56 -19.10
C LEU A 305 -10.14 1.70 -18.19
N PRO A 306 -8.86 1.76 -17.77
CA PRO A 306 -8.32 2.89 -16.98
C PRO A 306 -8.39 4.25 -17.70
N VAL A 307 -8.54 4.23 -19.03
CA VAL A 307 -8.52 5.40 -19.92
C VAL A 307 -9.94 5.96 -20.17
N LEU A 308 -10.99 5.18 -19.88
CA LEU A 308 -12.38 5.61 -20.07
C LEU A 308 -12.85 6.56 -18.94
N PRO A 309 -13.85 7.43 -19.21
CA PRO A 309 -14.44 8.32 -18.20
C PRO A 309 -14.84 7.56 -16.93
N ARG A 310 -14.59 8.15 -15.76
CA ARG A 310 -14.82 7.52 -14.44
C ARG A 310 -16.22 6.89 -14.31
N GLN A 311 -17.26 7.47 -14.91
CA GLN A 311 -18.62 6.91 -14.85
C GLN A 311 -18.76 5.54 -15.56
N ILE A 312 -17.88 5.22 -16.50
CA ILE A 312 -17.91 3.99 -17.31
C ILE A 312 -16.82 3.01 -16.84
N SER A 313 -15.63 3.52 -16.52
CA SER A 313 -14.49 2.70 -16.12
C SER A 313 -14.53 2.24 -14.69
N TRP A 314 -14.95 3.09 -13.76
CA TRP A 314 -14.87 2.82 -12.32
C TRP A 314 -15.72 1.62 -11.86
N PRO A 315 -16.97 1.42 -12.32
CA PRO A 315 -17.77 0.24 -11.95
C PRO A 315 -17.18 -1.07 -12.48
N VAL A 316 -16.44 -1.00 -13.59
CA VAL A 316 -15.86 -2.16 -14.26
C VAL A 316 -14.46 -2.46 -13.70
N LEU A 317 -13.65 -1.44 -13.43
CA LEU A 317 -12.34 -1.55 -12.75
C LEU A 317 -12.48 -2.04 -11.31
N ASN A 318 -13.51 -1.61 -10.57
CA ASN A 318 -13.79 -2.12 -9.21
C ASN A 318 -14.12 -3.62 -9.20
N ASN A 319 -14.60 -4.18 -10.31
CA ASN A 319 -14.89 -5.61 -10.46
C ASN A 319 -13.71 -6.42 -11.00
N PHE A 320 -12.67 -5.76 -11.54
CA PHE A 320 -11.50 -6.42 -12.12
C PHE A 320 -10.29 -6.45 -11.21
N HIS A 321 -10.25 -5.62 -10.16
CA HIS A 321 -9.12 -5.53 -9.25
C HIS A 321 -9.52 -5.76 -7.79
N SER A 322 -8.67 -6.45 -7.05
CA SER A 322 -8.86 -6.89 -5.66
C SER A 322 -7.62 -6.53 -4.84
N ALA A 323 -7.74 -6.46 -3.50
CA ALA A 323 -6.60 -6.31 -2.59
C ALA A 323 -5.51 -7.37 -2.84
N VAL A 324 -5.98 -8.55 -3.28
CA VAL A 324 -5.23 -9.67 -3.84
C VAL A 324 -4.18 -9.28 -4.89
N ASP A 325 -4.46 -8.27 -5.71
CA ASP A 325 -3.58 -7.84 -6.81
C ASP A 325 -2.33 -7.06 -6.34
N LEU A 326 -2.24 -6.78 -5.04
CA LEU A 326 -1.01 -6.32 -4.39
C LEU A 326 -0.03 -7.44 -4.06
N LEU A 327 -0.44 -8.69 -4.21
CA LEU A 327 0.34 -9.84 -3.80
C LEU A 327 1.07 -10.40 -5.04
N PRO A 328 2.42 -10.52 -4.99
CA PRO A 328 3.17 -11.21 -6.02
C PRO A 328 2.75 -12.68 -6.12
N SER A 329 2.81 -13.27 -7.31
CA SER A 329 2.67 -14.71 -7.53
C SER A 329 4.05 -15.32 -7.75
N PHE A 330 4.38 -16.40 -7.05
CA PHE A 330 5.64 -17.10 -7.30
C PHE A 330 5.62 -17.79 -8.67
N ILE A 331 6.68 -17.56 -9.44
CA ILE A 331 6.83 -18.15 -10.79
C ILE A 331 7.80 -19.33 -10.75
N GLY A 332 8.87 -19.22 -9.96
CA GLY A 332 9.92 -20.23 -9.86
C GLY A 332 11.26 -19.62 -9.47
N ALA A 333 12.24 -20.48 -9.19
CA ALA A 333 13.60 -20.06 -8.90
C ALA A 333 14.51 -20.26 -10.12
N VAL A 334 15.30 -19.25 -10.47
CA VAL A 334 16.23 -19.28 -11.59
C VAL A 334 17.59 -19.73 -11.08
N THR A 335 17.95 -20.97 -11.38
CA THR A 335 19.23 -21.59 -11.01
C THR A 335 20.29 -21.42 -12.12
N PRO A 336 21.58 -21.53 -11.77
CA PRO A 336 22.68 -21.43 -12.73
C PRO A 336 22.80 -22.62 -13.70
N ASP A 337 22.25 -23.78 -13.36
CA ASP A 337 22.45 -25.05 -14.09
C ASP A 337 21.60 -25.20 -15.36
N ASN A 338 21.48 -24.12 -16.14
CA ASN A 338 20.91 -24.11 -17.50
C ASN A 338 19.43 -24.51 -17.62
N SER A 339 18.71 -24.68 -16.50
CA SER A 339 17.25 -24.83 -16.47
C SER A 339 16.60 -23.46 -16.57
N SER A 340 16.35 -23.01 -17.80
CA SER A 340 15.56 -21.81 -18.00
C SER A 340 14.11 -22.07 -17.59
N ILE A 341 13.58 -21.27 -16.66
CA ILE A 341 12.15 -21.32 -16.32
C ILE A 341 11.35 -20.58 -17.38
N GLN A 342 10.12 -21.04 -17.66
CA GLN A 342 9.20 -20.41 -18.60
C GLN A 342 7.83 -20.21 -17.97
N TRP A 343 7.20 -19.08 -18.26
CA TRP A 343 5.89 -18.74 -17.72
C TRP A 343 5.13 -17.75 -18.59
N GLU A 344 3.83 -17.61 -18.31
CA GLU A 344 2.98 -16.58 -18.89
C GLU A 344 2.82 -15.42 -17.90
N GLY A 345 3.05 -14.20 -18.39
CA GLY A 345 2.93 -12.96 -17.63
C GLY A 345 1.64 -12.20 -17.95
N ALA A 346 1.39 -11.11 -17.23
CA ALA A 346 0.23 -10.26 -17.46
C ALA A 346 0.29 -9.56 -18.85
N CYS A 347 1.50 -9.27 -19.32
CA CYS A 347 1.78 -8.61 -20.59
C CYS A 347 2.34 -9.54 -21.66
N PHE A 348 3.11 -10.56 -21.30
CA PHE A 348 3.86 -11.40 -22.25
C PHE A 348 3.57 -12.88 -22.03
N SER A 349 3.21 -13.64 -23.07
CA SER A 349 2.97 -15.09 -22.93
C SER A 349 4.23 -15.95 -23.03
N GLY A 350 5.29 -15.47 -23.69
CA GLY A 350 6.52 -16.25 -23.88
C GLY A 350 7.67 -15.73 -23.04
N ASN A 351 7.61 -15.90 -21.72
CA ASN A 351 8.68 -15.45 -20.82
C ASN A 351 9.66 -16.57 -20.50
N GLN A 352 10.94 -16.21 -20.39
CA GLN A 352 12.01 -17.12 -20.02
C GLN A 352 13.06 -16.39 -19.19
N ALA A 353 13.61 -17.02 -18.16
CA ALA A 353 14.72 -16.47 -17.38
C ALA A 353 15.88 -17.44 -17.24
N ARG A 354 17.10 -16.91 -17.17
CA ARG A 354 18.36 -17.64 -16.88
C ARG A 354 19.30 -16.75 -16.07
N LEU A 355 20.13 -17.37 -15.24
CA LEU A 355 21.08 -16.68 -14.37
C LEU A 355 22.51 -17.06 -14.75
N GLU A 356 23.39 -16.07 -14.88
CA GLU A 356 24.83 -16.27 -15.03
C GLU A 356 25.57 -15.59 -13.88
N PHE A 357 26.56 -16.25 -13.28
CA PHE A 357 27.41 -15.63 -12.27
C PHE A 357 28.49 -14.76 -12.91
N THR A 358 28.82 -13.64 -12.26
CA THR A 358 29.96 -12.80 -12.63
C THR A 358 31.11 -13.01 -11.65
N GLU A 359 32.32 -13.24 -12.16
CA GLU A 359 33.52 -13.35 -11.31
C GLU A 359 33.85 -12.01 -10.64
N GLY A 360 34.26 -12.05 -9.38
CA GLY A 360 34.73 -10.86 -8.65
C GLY A 360 36.11 -10.40 -9.13
N ASP A 361 36.36 -9.09 -9.08
CA ASP A 361 37.66 -8.51 -9.44
C ASP A 361 38.77 -9.05 -8.53
N ARG A 362 39.80 -9.67 -9.12
CA ARG A 362 40.97 -10.19 -8.41
C ARG A 362 41.75 -9.05 -7.73
N GLY A 363 41.36 -8.70 -6.51
CA GLY A 363 42.00 -7.65 -5.72
C GLY A 363 41.12 -6.98 -4.66
N LYS A 364 39.80 -7.20 -4.68
CA LYS A 364 38.88 -6.80 -3.59
C LYS A 364 38.23 -8.06 -2.99
N SER A 365 37.74 -7.96 -1.76
CA SER A 365 36.91 -8.96 -1.09
C SER A 365 35.52 -9.04 -1.74
N ASP A 366 35.45 -9.08 -3.07
CA ASP A 366 34.23 -8.98 -3.85
C ASP A 366 33.73 -10.40 -4.10
N LEU A 367 32.53 -10.72 -3.62
CA LEU A 367 31.96 -12.07 -3.64
C LEU A 367 31.52 -12.52 -5.05
N GLY A 368 31.83 -11.73 -6.08
CA GLY A 368 31.23 -11.85 -7.40
C GLY A 368 29.75 -11.48 -7.37
N GLY A 369 29.11 -11.49 -8.53
CA GLY A 369 27.70 -11.11 -8.67
C GLY A 369 26.97 -12.07 -9.59
N GLY A 370 25.92 -11.57 -10.23
CA GLY A 370 25.18 -12.31 -11.23
C GLY A 370 24.43 -11.42 -12.22
N VAL A 371 24.17 -11.94 -13.41
CA VAL A 371 23.31 -11.32 -14.41
C VAL A 371 22.15 -12.27 -14.67
N LEU A 372 20.94 -11.83 -14.30
CA LEU A 372 19.71 -12.51 -14.65
C LEU A 372 19.22 -11.97 -15.99
N TYR A 373 19.20 -12.83 -16.99
CA TYR A 373 18.67 -12.56 -18.31
C TYR A 373 17.21 -12.98 -18.35
N LEU A 374 16.33 -12.02 -18.65
CA LEU A 374 14.90 -12.25 -18.74
C LEU A 374 14.43 -11.90 -20.15
N LYS A 375 14.02 -12.92 -20.89
CA LYS A 375 13.49 -12.80 -22.24
C LYS A 375 11.98 -12.77 -22.18
N THR A 376 11.37 -11.66 -22.58
CA THR A 376 9.92 -11.55 -22.77
C THR A 376 9.57 -11.63 -24.25
N SER A 377 8.47 -12.32 -24.58
CA SER A 377 7.99 -12.43 -25.96
C SER A 377 6.47 -12.50 -26.04
N GLU A 378 5.94 -12.29 -27.25
CA GLU A 378 4.50 -12.36 -27.52
C GLU A 378 3.64 -11.40 -26.68
N ALA A 379 4.02 -10.12 -26.67
CA ALA A 379 3.28 -9.07 -25.98
C ALA A 379 1.78 -9.08 -26.37
N HIS A 380 0.91 -9.11 -25.37
CA HIS A 380 -0.54 -9.06 -25.52
C HIS A 380 -1.04 -7.71 -26.02
N SER A 381 -0.27 -6.64 -25.77
CA SER A 381 -0.60 -5.25 -26.07
C SER A 381 0.68 -4.41 -26.11
N TRP A 382 0.65 -3.27 -26.79
CA TRP A 382 1.81 -2.36 -26.86
C TRP A 382 2.00 -1.49 -25.62
N ALA A 383 0.99 -1.45 -24.74
CA ALA A 383 0.99 -0.60 -23.54
C ALA A 383 0.92 -1.40 -22.24
N CYS A 384 0.92 -2.73 -22.30
CA CYS A 384 0.96 -3.56 -21.10
C CYS A 384 2.37 -3.58 -20.50
N MET A 385 2.45 -3.95 -19.22
CA MET A 385 3.72 -4.02 -18.51
C MET A 385 3.63 -5.05 -17.38
N ASP A 386 4.66 -5.87 -17.28
CA ASP A 386 4.86 -6.77 -16.15
C ASP A 386 5.75 -6.10 -15.11
N LEU A 387 5.42 -6.32 -13.84
CA LEU A 387 6.24 -5.93 -12.70
C LEU A 387 6.70 -7.22 -12.00
N TYR A 388 8.00 -7.39 -11.86
CA TYR A 388 8.62 -8.54 -11.22
C TYR A 388 9.28 -8.15 -9.91
N VAL A 389 9.21 -9.04 -8.94
CA VAL A 389 10.01 -9.02 -7.72
C VAL A 389 10.97 -10.19 -7.78
N PHE A 390 12.26 -9.94 -7.56
CA PHE A 390 13.31 -10.94 -7.51
C PHE A 390 13.83 -11.00 -6.09
N ALA A 391 13.80 -12.18 -5.49
CA ALA A 391 14.14 -12.36 -4.10
C ALA A 391 15.17 -13.48 -3.90
N THR A 392 16.07 -13.25 -2.95
CA THR A 392 16.79 -14.27 -2.20
C THR A 392 16.43 -14.08 -0.72
N PRO A 393 16.77 -15.01 0.18
CA PRO A 393 16.64 -14.78 1.62
C PRO A 393 17.45 -13.57 2.12
N TYR A 394 18.36 -13.03 1.30
CA TYR A 394 19.29 -11.96 1.65
C TYR A 394 18.92 -10.61 1.03
N ARG A 395 18.24 -10.59 -0.13
CA ARG A 395 17.81 -9.35 -0.78
C ARG A 395 16.48 -9.49 -1.52
N ILE A 396 15.77 -8.36 -1.65
CA ILE A 396 14.69 -8.17 -2.62
C ILE A 396 15.06 -7.03 -3.56
N THR A 397 14.86 -7.27 -4.85
CA THR A 397 14.87 -6.23 -5.88
C THR A 397 13.63 -6.37 -6.76
N TRP A 398 13.31 -5.34 -7.52
CA TRP A 398 12.18 -5.37 -8.45
C TRP A 398 12.59 -4.73 -9.78
N ASP A 399 11.91 -5.13 -10.84
CA ASP A 399 12.09 -4.52 -12.15
C ASP A 399 10.80 -4.63 -12.96
N TYR A 400 10.67 -3.83 -14.01
CA TYR A 400 9.49 -3.80 -14.87
C TYR A 400 9.84 -3.92 -16.34
N TYR A 401 9.00 -4.64 -17.09
CA TYR A 401 9.23 -4.89 -18.51
C TYR A 401 7.99 -4.55 -19.33
N PHE A 402 8.18 -3.69 -20.34
CA PHE A 402 7.11 -3.19 -21.23
C PHE A 402 7.39 -3.44 -22.72
N SER A 403 8.52 -4.08 -23.04
CA SER A 403 8.86 -4.47 -24.42
C SER A 403 9.25 -5.96 -24.51
N ALA A 404 8.83 -6.61 -25.60
CA ALA A 404 9.16 -7.99 -25.91
C ALA A 404 10.59 -8.09 -26.44
N ARG A 405 11.56 -8.33 -25.55
CA ARG A 405 12.99 -8.48 -25.86
C ARG A 405 13.70 -9.21 -24.73
N GLU A 406 15.00 -9.42 -24.89
CA GLU A 406 15.87 -9.83 -23.79
C GLU A 406 16.24 -8.61 -22.93
N HIS A 407 16.05 -8.75 -21.62
CA HIS A 407 16.38 -7.78 -20.59
C HIS A 407 17.42 -8.38 -19.65
N THR A 408 18.10 -7.52 -18.89
CA THR A 408 19.15 -7.93 -17.95
C THR A 408 18.97 -7.22 -16.63
N LEU A 409 18.86 -7.99 -15.55
CA LEU A 409 18.95 -7.52 -14.19
C LEU A 409 20.33 -7.90 -13.63
N LYS A 410 21.08 -6.93 -13.12
CA LYS A 410 22.42 -7.15 -12.59
C LYS A 410 22.41 -7.14 -11.07
N PHE A 411 23.08 -8.13 -10.49
CA PHE A 411 23.50 -8.18 -9.11
C PHE A 411 25.00 -7.88 -9.09
N ASP A 412 25.38 -6.66 -8.71
CA ASP A 412 26.77 -6.21 -8.81
C ASP A 412 27.72 -7.01 -7.91
N SER A 413 27.28 -7.31 -6.69
CA SER A 413 27.96 -8.20 -5.75
C SER A 413 26.95 -8.89 -4.84
N TRP A 414 27.20 -10.16 -4.48
CA TRP A 414 26.45 -10.87 -3.43
C TRP A 414 26.72 -10.21 -2.07
N GLU A 415 25.70 -10.10 -1.21
CA GLU A 415 25.82 -9.33 0.05
C GLU A 415 26.80 -10.04 0.98
N GLU A 416 26.73 -11.37 1.01
CA GLU A 416 27.49 -12.24 1.90
C GLU A 416 27.77 -13.59 1.24
N SER A 417 28.78 -14.32 1.74
CA SER A 417 29.16 -15.63 1.18
C SER A 417 28.03 -16.67 1.25
N ALA A 418 27.13 -16.52 2.22
CA ALA A 418 25.97 -17.39 2.39
C ALA A 418 24.92 -17.14 1.29
N GLU A 419 24.73 -15.90 0.83
CA GLU A 419 23.86 -15.61 -0.33
C GLU A 419 24.40 -16.26 -1.60
N LEU A 420 25.70 -16.14 -1.85
CA LEU A 420 26.35 -16.78 -3.00
C LEU A 420 26.11 -18.30 -2.99
N GLU A 421 26.27 -18.96 -1.84
CA GLU A 421 26.08 -20.40 -1.74
C GLU A 421 24.60 -20.78 -1.87
N TYR A 422 23.70 -20.00 -1.29
CA TYR A 422 22.26 -20.17 -1.47
C TYR A 422 21.86 -20.08 -2.95
N VAL A 423 22.30 -19.04 -3.67
CA VAL A 423 21.91 -18.83 -5.07
C VAL A 423 22.49 -19.92 -5.99
N LYS A 424 23.64 -20.51 -5.65
CA LYS A 424 24.16 -21.68 -6.40
C LYS A 424 23.25 -22.90 -6.27
N GLN A 425 22.73 -23.14 -5.07
CA GLN A 425 21.94 -24.34 -4.76
C GLN A 425 20.46 -24.16 -5.12
N HIS A 426 19.90 -22.98 -4.84
CA HIS A 426 18.46 -22.70 -4.88
C HIS A 426 18.07 -21.69 -5.96
N GLY A 427 19.00 -20.90 -6.47
CA GLY A 427 18.74 -19.85 -7.47
C GLY A 427 18.13 -18.57 -6.90
N VAL A 428 17.62 -17.71 -7.79
CA VAL A 428 16.91 -16.47 -7.44
C VAL A 428 15.41 -16.66 -7.67
N SER A 429 14.60 -16.45 -6.63
CA SER A 429 13.14 -16.54 -6.70
C SER A 429 12.58 -15.39 -7.54
N VAL A 430 11.73 -15.72 -8.51
CA VAL A 430 11.04 -14.77 -9.37
C VAL A 430 9.57 -14.76 -9.00
N PHE A 431 9.06 -13.57 -8.70
CA PHE A 431 7.65 -13.31 -8.48
C PHE A 431 7.14 -12.32 -9.51
N LEU A 432 5.93 -12.56 -10.00
CA LEU A 432 5.24 -11.67 -10.93
C LEU A 432 4.08 -11.01 -10.23
N MET A 433 3.89 -9.71 -10.44
CA MET A 433 2.65 -9.03 -10.07
C MET A 433 1.60 -9.35 -11.14
N PRO A 434 0.59 -10.19 -10.85
CA PRO A 434 -0.33 -10.73 -11.88
C PRO A 434 -1.20 -9.63 -12.51
N SER A 435 -1.37 -8.52 -11.80
CA SER A 435 -2.13 -7.36 -12.25
C SER A 435 -1.29 -6.29 -12.97
N GLY A 436 0.02 -6.49 -13.10
CA GLY A 436 0.97 -5.51 -13.64
C GLY A 436 1.03 -4.21 -12.82
N MET A 437 1.91 -3.26 -13.18
CA MET A 437 2.10 -2.04 -12.37
C MET A 437 0.82 -1.21 -12.20
N LEU A 438 0.00 -1.11 -13.25
CA LEU A 438 -1.20 -0.30 -13.19
C LEU A 438 -2.26 -0.93 -12.28
N GLY A 439 -2.45 -2.24 -12.35
CA GLY A 439 -3.36 -2.96 -11.45
C GLY A 439 -2.85 -2.92 -10.01
N THR A 440 -1.55 -3.15 -9.77
CA THR A 440 -0.94 -3.01 -8.43
C THR A 440 -1.09 -1.60 -7.87
N MET A 441 -0.86 -0.56 -8.66
CA MET A 441 -1.03 0.83 -8.22
C MET A 441 -2.50 1.17 -7.92
N LEU A 442 -3.44 0.63 -8.71
CA LEU A 442 -4.87 0.79 -8.46
C LEU A 442 -5.30 0.02 -7.20
N SER A 443 -4.75 -1.15 -6.92
CA SER A 443 -5.04 -1.89 -5.69
C SER A 443 -4.46 -1.23 -4.44
N LEU A 444 -3.39 -0.43 -4.55
CA LEU A 444 -2.92 0.41 -3.44
C LEU A 444 -3.96 1.47 -3.08
N ILE A 445 -4.79 1.91 -4.04
CA ILE A 445 -5.91 2.83 -3.78
C ILE A 445 -7.01 2.13 -2.98
N ASP A 446 -7.15 0.80 -3.04
CA ASP A 446 -8.12 0.06 -2.24
C ASP A 446 -7.62 -0.20 -0.81
N VAL A 447 -6.30 -0.34 -0.59
CA VAL A 447 -5.72 -0.70 0.72
C VAL A 447 -5.24 0.48 1.56
N LEU A 448 -4.57 1.49 0.96
CA LEU A 448 -4.08 2.66 1.70
C LEU A 448 -5.19 3.43 2.46
N PRO A 449 -6.42 3.57 1.94
CA PRO A 449 -7.49 4.25 2.66
C PRO A 449 -7.92 3.54 3.94
N LEU A 450 -7.73 2.21 4.05
CA LEU A 450 -8.17 1.40 5.19
C LEU A 450 -7.59 1.92 6.51
N PHE A 451 -6.37 2.44 6.48
CA PHE A 451 -5.66 2.95 7.65
C PHE A 451 -6.01 4.40 8.00
N SER A 452 -6.84 5.08 7.20
CA SER A 452 -7.25 6.47 7.42
C SER A 452 -8.26 6.57 8.57
N ASN A 453 -8.03 7.50 9.51
CA ASN A 453 -8.96 7.76 10.62
C ASN A 453 -10.11 8.73 10.23
N THR A 454 -10.61 8.62 9.00
CA THR A 454 -11.63 9.51 8.44
C THR A 454 -12.89 8.74 8.08
N ALA A 455 -14.00 9.43 7.80
CA ALA A 455 -15.20 8.81 7.26
C ALA A 455 -14.93 8.10 5.91
N TRP A 456 -13.97 8.61 5.13
CA TRP A 456 -13.51 7.95 3.91
C TRP A 456 -12.81 6.62 4.21
N GLY A 457 -11.90 6.59 5.18
CA GLY A 457 -11.27 5.34 5.62
C GLY A 457 -12.26 4.34 6.18
N GLN A 458 -13.23 4.80 6.98
CA GLN A 458 -14.32 3.97 7.49
C GLN A 458 -15.13 3.33 6.35
N ASN A 459 -15.54 4.12 5.36
CA ASN A 459 -16.27 3.59 4.20
C ASN A 459 -15.41 2.63 3.38
N ALA A 460 -14.10 2.89 3.24
CA ALA A 460 -13.19 1.98 2.57
C ALA A 460 -13.08 0.63 3.28
N ASN A 461 -13.03 0.60 4.62
CA ASN A 461 -13.06 -0.64 5.39
C ASN A 461 -14.35 -1.43 5.15
N LEU A 462 -15.51 -0.77 5.19
CA LEU A 462 -16.80 -1.41 4.95
C LEU A 462 -16.93 -1.94 3.52
N ASP A 463 -16.53 -1.15 2.53
CA ASP A 463 -16.55 -1.54 1.12
C ASP A 463 -15.60 -2.72 0.86
N PHE A 464 -14.43 -2.73 1.51
CA PHE A 464 -13.47 -3.83 1.45
C PHE A 464 -14.05 -5.13 2.01
N LEU A 465 -14.55 -5.11 3.25
CA LEU A 465 -15.13 -6.29 3.90
C LEU A 465 -16.35 -6.80 3.12
N LYS A 466 -17.18 -5.90 2.59
CA LYS A 466 -18.31 -6.27 1.73
C LYS A 466 -17.86 -6.93 0.43
N LYS A 467 -16.85 -6.37 -0.24
CA LYS A 467 -16.33 -6.87 -1.52
C LYS A 467 -15.63 -8.22 -1.37
N HIS A 468 -14.85 -8.41 -0.30
CA HIS A 468 -13.95 -9.55 -0.14
C HIS A 468 -14.48 -10.65 0.77
N MET A 469 -15.44 -10.35 1.65
CA MET A 469 -16.01 -11.31 2.62
C MET A 469 -17.53 -11.40 2.54
N GLY A 470 -18.20 -10.57 1.73
CA GLY A 470 -19.66 -10.50 1.69
C GLY A 470 -20.28 -9.92 2.97
N ALA A 471 -19.49 -9.29 3.85
CA ALA A 471 -19.98 -8.71 5.09
C ALA A 471 -20.90 -7.51 4.81
N THR A 472 -22.04 -7.41 5.51
CA THR A 472 -23.00 -6.33 5.24
C THR A 472 -22.75 -5.10 6.10
N PHE A 473 -22.37 -5.29 7.38
CA PHE A 473 -22.23 -4.24 8.40
C PHE A 473 -23.34 -3.19 8.26
N GLU A 474 -24.60 -3.62 8.41
CA GLU A 474 -25.74 -2.72 8.29
C GLU A 474 -25.74 -1.67 9.42
N LYS A 475 -26.03 -0.41 9.08
CA LYS A 475 -26.08 0.65 10.08
C LYS A 475 -27.28 0.48 11.00
N ARG A 476 -27.04 0.52 12.30
CA ARG A 476 -28.04 0.34 13.37
C ARG A 476 -28.84 1.60 13.65
N SER A 477 -30.05 1.39 14.16
CA SER A 477 -30.85 2.47 14.73
C SER A 477 -30.23 3.02 16.03
N GLN A 478 -30.32 4.33 16.26
CA GLN A 478 -29.83 4.93 17.50
C GLN A 478 -30.75 4.60 18.69
N PRO A 479 -30.22 4.49 19.92
CA PRO A 479 -28.83 4.74 20.33
C PRO A 479 -27.87 3.58 20.02
N TRP A 480 -26.62 3.89 19.69
CA TRP A 480 -25.56 2.91 19.41
C TRP A 480 -24.83 2.40 20.65
N GLN A 481 -25.22 2.90 21.82
CA GLN A 481 -24.68 2.52 23.11
C GLN A 481 -25.81 1.95 23.96
N THR A 482 -25.56 0.79 24.56
CA THR A 482 -26.48 0.16 25.51
C THR A 482 -26.07 0.49 26.94
N THR A 483 -27.05 0.82 27.79
CA THR A 483 -26.82 0.94 29.24
C THR A 483 -26.82 -0.46 29.85
N ILE A 484 -25.62 -0.95 30.17
CA ILE A 484 -25.39 -2.28 30.72
C ILE A 484 -25.56 -2.23 32.23
N ASN A 485 -26.17 -3.26 32.80
CA ASN A 485 -26.17 -3.50 34.23
C ASN A 485 -25.05 -4.53 34.55
N PRO A 486 -23.94 -4.14 35.21
CA PRO A 486 -22.83 -5.06 35.53
C PRO A 486 -23.24 -6.28 36.37
N ALA A 487 -24.38 -6.21 37.08
CA ALA A 487 -24.90 -7.35 37.82
C ALA A 487 -25.30 -8.52 36.90
N ASP A 488 -25.73 -8.23 35.67
CA ASP A 488 -26.19 -9.24 34.70
C ASP A 488 -25.05 -9.84 33.86
N VAL A 489 -23.84 -9.28 33.96
CA VAL A 489 -22.63 -9.80 33.31
C VAL A 489 -21.95 -10.80 34.24
N HIS A 490 -21.43 -11.89 33.70
CA HIS A 490 -20.85 -12.99 34.48
C HIS A 490 -19.40 -13.25 34.11
N THR A 491 -18.66 -13.87 35.04
CA THR A 491 -17.32 -14.40 34.78
C THR A 491 -17.37 -15.36 33.59
N GLY A 492 -16.48 -15.16 32.63
CA GLY A 492 -16.39 -15.94 31.41
C GLY A 492 -17.25 -15.42 30.26
N ASP A 493 -18.11 -14.41 30.43
CA ASP A 493 -18.82 -13.82 29.29
C ASP A 493 -17.81 -13.17 28.33
N PHE A 494 -17.95 -13.50 27.04
CA PHE A 494 -16.96 -13.16 26.00
C PHE A 494 -17.33 -11.84 25.33
N LEU A 495 -16.34 -11.00 25.02
CA LEU A 495 -16.49 -9.75 24.28
C LEU A 495 -15.79 -9.89 22.92
N ALA A 496 -16.57 -9.81 21.85
CA ALA A 496 -16.06 -9.70 20.49
C ALA A 496 -16.04 -8.22 20.06
N VAL A 497 -14.89 -7.74 19.60
CA VAL A 497 -14.65 -6.35 19.23
C VAL A 497 -14.28 -6.27 17.74
N SER A 498 -14.90 -5.33 17.02
CA SER A 498 -14.60 -5.05 15.62
C SER A 498 -14.44 -3.55 15.41
N LYS A 499 -13.21 -3.09 15.16
CA LYS A 499 -12.87 -1.75 14.71
C LYS A 499 -12.93 -1.64 13.19
N ILE A 500 -13.30 -0.47 12.68
CA ILE A 500 -13.49 -0.24 11.23
C ILE A 500 -12.93 1.11 10.76
N ARG A 501 -12.15 1.81 11.58
CA ARG A 501 -11.58 3.11 11.25
C ARG A 501 -10.16 3.28 11.78
N GLY A 502 -9.35 4.05 11.07
CA GLY A 502 -7.98 4.37 11.48
C GLY A 502 -7.02 3.19 11.37
N ARG A 503 -5.81 3.35 11.94
CA ARG A 503 -4.74 2.34 11.87
C ARG A 503 -5.24 0.96 12.31
N TRP A 504 -5.85 0.87 13.49
CA TRP A 504 -6.37 -0.38 14.05
C TRP A 504 -7.52 -0.96 13.24
N GLY A 505 -8.44 -0.13 12.74
CA GLY A 505 -9.49 -0.61 11.84
C GLY A 505 -8.95 -1.21 10.54
N GLY A 506 -7.91 -0.61 9.96
CA GLY A 506 -7.26 -1.14 8.77
C GLY A 506 -6.57 -2.48 9.02
N PHE A 507 -5.85 -2.62 10.14
CA PHE A 507 -5.25 -3.91 10.53
C PHE A 507 -6.30 -4.98 10.75
N GLU A 508 -7.33 -4.69 11.56
CA GLU A 508 -8.40 -5.65 11.80
C GLU A 508 -9.16 -6.01 10.52
N THR A 509 -9.32 -5.09 9.56
CA THR A 509 -9.98 -5.40 8.29
C THR A 509 -9.20 -6.43 7.48
N LEU A 510 -7.86 -6.34 7.47
CA LEU A 510 -7.01 -7.33 6.81
C LEU A 510 -7.00 -8.65 7.57
N GLU A 511 -6.94 -8.60 8.91
CA GLU A 511 -7.04 -9.80 9.76
C GLU A 511 -8.37 -10.54 9.54
N LYS A 512 -9.50 -9.82 9.56
CA LYS A 512 -10.83 -10.35 9.26
C LYS A 512 -10.85 -11.04 7.89
N TRP A 513 -10.22 -10.42 6.90
CA TRP A 513 -10.15 -10.97 5.56
C TRP A 513 -9.34 -12.27 5.48
N VAL A 514 -8.22 -12.39 6.19
CA VAL A 514 -7.40 -13.61 6.17
C VAL A 514 -8.03 -14.72 7.02
N THR A 515 -8.63 -14.39 8.16
CA THR A 515 -9.17 -15.39 9.12
C THR A 515 -10.65 -15.74 8.88
N GLY A 516 -11.36 -14.94 8.10
CA GLY A 516 -12.81 -15.02 7.99
C GLY A 516 -13.55 -14.56 9.25
N ALA A 517 -12.85 -14.05 10.26
CA ALA A 517 -13.47 -13.48 11.45
C ALA A 517 -14.16 -12.16 11.08
N PHE A 518 -15.29 -11.86 11.73
CA PHE A 518 -15.97 -10.56 11.58
C PHE A 518 -15.69 -9.63 12.78
N ALA A 519 -14.86 -10.10 13.72
CA ALA A 519 -14.27 -9.38 14.82
C ALA A 519 -12.74 -9.48 14.70
N GLY A 520 -12.02 -8.44 15.15
CA GLY A 520 -10.55 -8.38 15.09
C GLY A 520 -9.89 -8.28 16.47
N HIS A 521 -10.68 -8.25 17.55
CA HIS A 521 -10.13 -8.34 18.91
C HIS A 521 -11.13 -8.98 19.85
N THR A 522 -10.64 -9.56 20.95
CA THR A 522 -11.49 -10.23 21.95
C THR A 522 -11.04 -9.92 23.37
N ALA A 523 -12.01 -9.86 24.27
CA ALA A 523 -11.79 -9.70 25.71
C ALA A 523 -12.76 -10.58 26.50
N VAL A 524 -12.56 -10.73 27.81
CA VAL A 524 -13.43 -11.54 28.67
C VAL A 524 -13.79 -10.81 29.95
N CYS A 525 -15.06 -10.94 30.36
CA CYS A 525 -15.55 -10.39 31.62
C CYS A 525 -15.24 -11.33 32.80
N LEU A 526 -14.85 -10.75 33.93
CA LEU A 526 -14.48 -11.47 35.15
C LEU A 526 -15.08 -10.77 36.37
N LYS A 527 -15.72 -11.50 37.27
CA LYS A 527 -16.15 -10.98 38.58
C LYS A 527 -15.21 -11.46 39.67
N ASP A 528 -14.70 -10.51 40.48
CA ASP A 528 -13.91 -10.85 41.66
C ASP A 528 -14.78 -11.34 42.82
N GLU A 529 -14.15 -11.69 43.94
CA GLU A 529 -14.82 -12.17 45.16
C GLU A 529 -15.77 -11.14 45.79
N MET A 530 -15.56 -9.85 45.51
CA MET A 530 -16.41 -8.75 45.96
C MET A 530 -17.56 -8.47 44.98
N GLY A 531 -17.58 -9.13 43.82
CA GLY A 531 -18.55 -8.94 42.76
C GLY A 531 -18.24 -7.77 41.83
N ASN A 532 -17.06 -7.14 41.92
CA ASN A 532 -16.67 -6.10 40.98
C ASN A 532 -16.35 -6.72 39.62
N LEU A 533 -16.69 -6.00 38.56
CA LEU A 533 -16.51 -6.44 37.19
C LEU A 533 -15.17 -5.94 36.62
N TRP A 534 -14.43 -6.86 36.03
CA TRP A 534 -13.14 -6.67 35.39
C TRP A 534 -13.19 -7.17 33.95
N VAL A 535 -12.31 -6.64 33.10
CA VAL A 535 -12.10 -7.11 31.74
C VAL A 535 -10.65 -7.55 31.60
N GLY A 536 -10.47 -8.82 31.20
CA GLY A 536 -9.18 -9.37 30.82
C GLY A 536 -9.04 -9.38 29.31
N GLU A 537 -7.91 -8.90 28.78
CA GLU A 537 -7.59 -8.94 27.35
C GLU A 537 -6.09 -9.10 27.13
N SER A 538 -5.72 -9.70 26.00
CA SER A 538 -4.33 -9.71 25.50
C SER A 538 -4.24 -8.78 24.31
N GLY A 539 -3.31 -7.82 24.32
CA GLY A 539 -3.18 -6.78 23.28
C GLY A 539 -3.44 -5.37 23.80
N HIS A 540 -3.36 -5.17 25.12
CA HIS A 540 -3.52 -3.86 25.74
C HIS A 540 -2.19 -3.09 25.69
N GLU A 541 -2.21 -1.88 25.14
CA GLU A 541 -1.02 -1.03 25.05
C GLU A 541 -0.73 -0.38 26.42
N ASN A 542 0.45 -0.66 26.99
CA ASN A 542 0.88 -0.06 28.25
C ASN A 542 1.45 1.37 28.06
N GLU A 543 1.84 2.04 29.15
CA GLU A 543 2.40 3.40 29.11
C GLU A 543 3.68 3.55 28.26
N LYS A 544 4.37 2.44 27.95
CA LYS A 544 5.57 2.41 27.10
C LYS A 544 5.26 2.11 25.63
N GLY A 545 4.00 1.86 25.28
CA GLY A 545 3.60 1.47 23.93
C GLY A 545 3.77 -0.02 23.63
N GLU A 546 3.95 -0.86 24.65
CA GLU A 546 4.09 -2.32 24.49
C GLU A 546 2.71 -2.99 24.66
N GLU A 547 2.39 -3.95 23.79
CA GLU A 547 1.17 -4.75 23.93
C GLU A 547 1.37 -5.89 24.94
N ILE A 548 0.51 -5.89 25.96
CA ILE A 548 0.56 -6.85 27.07
C ILE A 548 -0.81 -7.49 27.33
N ILE A 549 -0.80 -8.52 28.16
CA ILE A 549 -2.00 -9.06 28.78
C ILE A 549 -2.36 -8.20 29.99
N ALA A 550 -3.56 -7.62 29.99
CA ALA A 550 -4.02 -6.73 31.03
C ALA A 550 -5.37 -7.19 31.60
N VAL A 551 -5.58 -6.84 32.87
CA VAL A 551 -6.84 -7.02 33.57
C VAL A 551 -7.19 -5.69 34.21
N ILE A 552 -8.20 -5.01 33.67
CA ILE A 552 -8.58 -3.66 34.09
C ILE A 552 -10.04 -3.60 34.54
N PRO A 553 -10.40 -2.66 35.44
CA PRO A 553 -11.79 -2.49 35.87
C PRO A 553 -12.71 -2.21 34.69
N TRP A 554 -13.94 -2.74 34.74
CA TRP A 554 -14.94 -2.56 33.68
C TRP A 554 -15.18 -1.09 33.33
N ASP A 555 -15.31 -0.21 34.33
CA ASP A 555 -15.59 1.21 34.09
C ASP A 555 -14.45 1.90 33.31
N GLU A 556 -13.20 1.51 33.60
CA GLU A 556 -12.03 2.02 32.89
C GLU A 556 -11.98 1.50 31.45
N TRP A 557 -12.14 0.18 31.25
CA TRP A 557 -12.19 -0.43 29.92
C TRP A 557 -13.33 0.16 29.08
N TRP A 558 -14.50 0.37 29.68
CA TRP A 558 -15.66 0.94 29.02
C TRP A 558 -15.44 2.41 28.64
N GLU A 559 -14.79 3.21 29.50
CA GLU A 559 -14.39 4.57 29.13
C GLU A 559 -13.40 4.61 27.96
N LEU A 560 -12.44 3.67 27.92
CA LEU A 560 -11.49 3.55 26.81
C LEU A 560 -12.22 3.19 25.50
N ALA A 561 -13.12 2.20 25.54
CA ALA A 561 -13.92 1.78 24.40
C ALA A 561 -14.78 2.93 23.84
N LEU A 562 -15.37 3.77 24.70
CA LEU A 562 -16.16 4.94 24.30
C LEU A 562 -15.31 6.08 23.69
N LYS A 563 -14.04 6.19 24.09
CA LYS A 563 -13.10 7.21 23.58
C LYS A 563 -12.32 6.73 22.36
N ASP A 564 -12.44 5.44 22.00
CA ASP A 564 -11.69 4.85 20.89
C ASP A 564 -12.09 5.47 19.55
N SER A 565 -11.14 6.18 18.93
CA SER A 565 -11.35 6.85 17.66
C SER A 565 -11.43 5.88 16.46
N SER A 566 -11.18 4.59 16.65
CA SER A 566 -11.26 3.56 15.60
C SER A 566 -12.69 3.08 15.28
N ASN A 567 -13.71 3.64 15.95
CA ASN A 567 -15.11 3.25 15.81
C ASN A 567 -15.31 1.74 16.08
N PRO A 568 -15.33 1.32 17.36
CA PRO A 568 -15.48 -0.09 17.72
C PRO A 568 -16.95 -0.53 17.78
N GLN A 569 -17.19 -1.75 17.29
CA GLN A 569 -18.44 -2.50 17.44
C GLN A 569 -18.17 -3.60 18.44
N ILE A 570 -18.99 -3.70 19.49
CA ILE A 570 -18.73 -4.63 20.61
C ILE A 570 -19.96 -5.48 20.85
N ALA A 571 -19.78 -6.80 20.80
CA ALA A 571 -20.78 -7.78 21.19
C ALA A 571 -20.34 -8.54 22.44
N LEU A 572 -21.25 -8.64 23.39
CA LEU A 572 -21.15 -9.51 24.55
C LEU A 572 -21.89 -10.83 24.24
N LEU A 573 -21.17 -11.94 24.40
CA LEU A 573 -21.63 -13.31 24.18
C LEU A 573 -21.70 -14.01 25.56
N PRO A 574 -22.89 -14.10 26.18
CA PRO A 574 -23.03 -14.78 27.47
C PRO A 574 -22.76 -16.27 27.34
N LEU A 575 -22.10 -16.88 28.34
CA LEU A 575 -21.98 -18.34 28.40
C LEU A 575 -23.35 -19.01 28.62
N HIS A 576 -23.56 -20.18 28.01
CA HIS A 576 -24.75 -20.98 28.23
C HIS A 576 -24.86 -21.38 29.72
N PRO A 577 -26.06 -21.39 30.34
CA PRO A 577 -26.22 -21.72 31.75
C PRO A 577 -25.59 -23.05 32.18
N ASP A 578 -25.67 -24.07 31.33
CA ASP A 578 -25.09 -25.40 31.63
C ASP A 578 -23.56 -25.40 31.59
N VAL A 579 -22.95 -24.54 30.77
CA VAL A 579 -21.50 -24.34 30.72
C VAL A 579 -21.07 -23.54 31.94
N ARG A 580 -21.81 -22.45 32.24
CA ARG A 580 -21.58 -21.61 33.42
C ARG A 580 -21.65 -22.39 34.73
N ALA A 581 -22.56 -23.37 34.84
CA ALA A 581 -22.67 -24.23 36.02
C ALA A 581 -21.43 -25.09 36.28
N LYS A 582 -20.62 -25.36 35.24
CA LYS A 582 -19.37 -26.12 35.33
C LYS A 582 -18.13 -25.23 35.43
N PHE A 583 -18.28 -23.92 35.24
CA PHE A 583 -17.17 -22.97 35.17
C PHE A 583 -16.50 -22.79 36.54
N ASN A 584 -15.22 -23.13 36.64
CA ASN A 584 -14.42 -22.90 37.84
C ASN A 584 -13.84 -21.48 37.85
N SER A 585 -14.57 -20.55 38.49
CA SER A 585 -14.15 -19.15 38.61
C SER A 585 -12.81 -18.95 39.34
N THR A 586 -12.46 -19.81 40.30
CA THR A 586 -11.19 -19.69 41.03
C THR A 586 -10.03 -20.03 40.12
N ALA A 587 -10.09 -21.16 39.39
CA ALA A 587 -9.06 -21.55 38.43
C ALA A 587 -8.91 -20.52 37.29
N ALA A 588 -10.03 -19.98 36.80
CA ALA A 588 -10.01 -18.90 35.80
C ALA A 588 -9.24 -17.67 36.31
N TRP A 589 -9.49 -17.23 37.54
CA TRP A 589 -8.76 -16.11 38.14
C TRP A 589 -7.29 -16.41 38.40
N GLU A 590 -6.94 -17.64 38.79
CA GLU A 590 -5.55 -18.07 38.97
C GLU A 590 -4.79 -17.97 37.64
N TYR A 591 -5.38 -18.48 36.54
CA TYR A 591 -4.82 -18.36 35.20
C TYR A 591 -4.66 -16.89 34.78
N VAL A 592 -5.73 -16.10 34.87
CA VAL A 592 -5.73 -14.69 34.46
C VAL A 592 -4.68 -13.88 35.22
N ARG A 593 -4.57 -14.08 36.54
CA ARG A 593 -3.54 -13.42 37.36
C ARG A 593 -2.14 -13.87 36.98
N SER A 594 -1.96 -15.15 36.63
CA SER A 594 -0.67 -15.68 36.20
C SER A 594 -0.21 -15.06 34.88
N MET A 595 -1.13 -14.68 33.99
CA MET A 595 -0.84 -14.11 32.67
C MET A 595 -0.79 -12.57 32.67
N SER A 596 -1.38 -11.91 33.66
CA SER A 596 -1.37 -10.44 33.74
C SER A 596 0.06 -9.88 33.72
N GLY A 597 0.30 -8.92 32.83
CA GLY A 597 1.59 -8.25 32.62
C GLY A 597 2.56 -9.00 31.69
N LYS A 598 2.18 -10.17 31.17
CA LYS A 598 2.97 -10.90 30.18
C LYS A 598 2.79 -10.34 28.75
N PRO A 599 3.73 -10.60 27.83
CA PRO A 599 3.66 -10.08 26.47
C PRO A 599 2.51 -10.65 25.64
N TYR A 600 2.11 -9.90 24.62
CA TYR A 600 1.18 -10.34 23.59
C TYR A 600 1.75 -11.51 22.75
N GLY A 601 0.86 -12.39 22.27
CA GLY A 601 1.21 -13.57 21.47
C GLY A 601 1.63 -13.29 20.02
N TYR A 602 2.65 -12.46 19.78
CA TYR A 602 3.15 -12.24 18.41
C TYR A 602 3.73 -13.52 17.79
N HIS A 603 4.39 -14.35 18.60
CA HIS A 603 5.03 -15.59 18.17
C HIS A 603 4.05 -16.65 17.63
N ASN A 604 2.80 -16.64 18.10
CA ASN A 604 1.79 -17.65 17.73
C ASN A 604 0.69 -17.12 16.81
N MET A 605 0.53 -15.79 16.68
CA MET A 605 -0.52 -15.17 15.87
C MET A 605 -0.51 -15.60 14.39
N ILE A 606 0.67 -15.81 13.80
CA ILE A 606 0.79 -16.19 12.38
C ILE A 606 0.62 -17.70 12.17
N PHE A 607 0.63 -18.53 13.22
CA PHE A 607 0.47 -19.98 13.03
C PHE A 607 -0.98 -20.43 13.18
N SER A 608 -1.80 -19.68 13.93
CA SER A 608 -3.22 -19.97 14.13
C SER A 608 -4.13 -19.80 12.90
N TRP A 609 -3.56 -19.43 11.76
CA TRP A 609 -4.24 -19.31 10.47
C TRP A 609 -3.54 -20.13 9.36
N ILE A 610 -2.48 -20.91 9.67
CA ILE A 610 -1.72 -21.75 8.73
C ILE A 610 -1.79 -23.22 9.18
N ASP A 611 -2.91 -23.87 8.89
CA ASP A 611 -3.16 -25.23 9.37
C ASP A 611 -2.94 -26.31 8.28
N THR A 612 -2.87 -25.90 7.02
CA THR A 612 -2.83 -26.83 5.87
C THR A 612 -1.62 -26.57 4.98
N MET A 613 -1.23 -27.51 4.11
CA MET A 613 -0.04 -27.33 3.25
C MET A 613 -0.27 -26.28 2.14
N ALA A 614 -1.53 -26.05 1.79
CA ALA A 614 -2.02 -25.09 0.81
C ALA A 614 -3.37 -24.56 1.33
N ASP A 615 -3.96 -23.53 0.72
CA ASP A 615 -5.32 -23.06 1.05
C ASP A 615 -5.48 -22.34 2.41
N ASN A 616 -4.40 -21.77 2.95
CA ASN A 616 -4.46 -20.94 4.17
C ASN A 616 -4.57 -19.44 3.90
N PHE A 617 -4.15 -18.99 2.72
CA PHE A 617 -4.05 -17.58 2.38
C PHE A 617 -4.96 -17.21 1.21
N PRO A 618 -5.48 -15.97 1.16
CA PRO A 618 -6.15 -15.47 -0.03
C PRO A 618 -5.22 -15.58 -1.26
N PRO A 619 -5.63 -16.29 -2.33
CA PRO A 619 -4.83 -16.36 -3.56
C PRO A 619 -4.49 -14.94 -4.06
N PRO A 620 -3.29 -14.68 -4.65
CA PRO A 620 -2.24 -15.62 -5.03
C PRO A 620 -1.15 -15.80 -3.95
N LEU A 621 -1.38 -15.43 -2.68
CA LEU A 621 -0.39 -15.70 -1.64
C LEU A 621 -0.08 -17.20 -1.57
N ASP A 622 1.20 -17.52 -1.69
CA ASP A 622 1.73 -18.86 -1.53
C ASP A 622 2.88 -18.87 -0.51
N THR A 623 3.28 -20.07 -0.09
CA THR A 623 4.31 -20.27 0.93
C THR A 623 5.66 -19.69 0.52
N HIS A 624 6.00 -19.64 -0.78
CA HIS A 624 7.28 -19.08 -1.25
C HIS A 624 7.33 -17.56 -1.08
N LEU A 625 6.19 -16.88 -1.30
CA LEU A 625 6.07 -15.45 -1.04
C LEU A 625 6.14 -15.18 0.47
N VAL A 626 5.45 -15.98 1.29
CA VAL A 626 5.51 -15.86 2.75
C VAL A 626 6.95 -16.03 3.26
N VAL A 627 7.67 -17.07 2.80
CA VAL A 627 9.10 -17.28 3.11
C VAL A 627 9.93 -16.07 2.71
N SER A 628 9.76 -15.55 1.50
CA SER A 628 10.56 -14.41 1.01
C SER A 628 10.32 -13.13 1.81
N VAL A 629 9.07 -12.88 2.21
CA VAL A 629 8.71 -11.77 3.09
C VAL A 629 9.25 -11.97 4.51
N MET A 630 9.14 -13.19 5.06
CA MET A 630 9.70 -13.55 6.37
C MET A 630 11.22 -13.37 6.40
N SER A 631 11.95 -13.84 5.37
CA SER A 631 13.41 -13.69 5.27
C SER A 631 13.83 -12.22 5.22
N MET A 632 13.14 -11.39 4.44
CA MET A 632 13.43 -9.97 4.39
C MET A 632 13.13 -9.23 5.67
N TRP A 633 11.96 -9.49 6.27
CA TRP A 633 11.60 -8.83 7.51
C TRP A 633 12.52 -9.25 8.66
N THR A 634 13.01 -10.50 8.64
CA THR A 634 14.04 -10.99 9.56
C THR A 634 15.36 -10.24 9.44
N ARG A 635 15.77 -9.86 8.23
CA ARG A 635 16.99 -9.08 8.01
C ARG A 635 16.79 -7.58 8.30
N MET A 636 15.64 -7.02 7.94
CA MET A 636 15.34 -5.59 8.11
C MET A 636 15.02 -5.20 9.55
N GLN A 637 14.34 -6.07 10.30
CA GLN A 637 13.89 -5.85 11.68
C GLN A 637 14.10 -7.14 12.51
N PRO A 638 15.36 -7.54 12.77
CA PRO A 638 15.69 -8.83 13.37
C PRO A 638 15.08 -9.02 14.76
N ALA A 639 14.97 -7.96 15.55
CA ALA A 639 14.34 -8.01 16.87
C ALA A 639 12.82 -8.28 16.80
N TYR A 640 12.13 -7.77 15.77
CA TYR A 640 10.70 -8.00 15.59
C TYR A 640 10.41 -9.37 14.96
N ALA A 641 11.22 -9.79 13.98
CA ALA A 641 11.06 -11.09 13.35
C ALA A 641 11.39 -12.26 14.31
N ALA A 642 12.38 -12.08 15.19
CA ALA A 642 12.65 -13.00 16.27
C ALA A 642 11.40 -13.25 17.13
N ASN A 643 10.65 -12.17 17.40
CA ASN A 643 9.42 -12.19 18.18
C ASN A 643 8.17 -12.65 17.40
N MET A 644 8.23 -12.75 16.06
CA MET A 644 7.06 -13.08 15.24
C MET A 644 7.08 -14.51 14.72
N TRP A 645 8.25 -15.10 14.41
CA TRP A 645 8.29 -16.45 13.86
C TRP A 645 9.59 -17.23 14.12
N ASN A 646 10.77 -16.62 14.29
CA ASN A 646 12.01 -17.42 14.37
C ASN A 646 12.00 -18.39 15.56
N GLU A 647 11.65 -17.93 16.76
CA GLU A 647 11.59 -18.81 17.93
C GLU A 647 10.49 -19.88 17.77
N ALA A 648 9.35 -19.50 17.20
CA ALA A 648 8.23 -20.41 16.95
C ALA A 648 8.56 -21.51 15.92
N LEU A 649 9.34 -21.19 14.89
CA LEU A 649 9.85 -22.16 13.91
C LEU A 649 10.89 -23.09 14.53
N ASN A 650 11.79 -22.54 15.37
CA ASN A 650 12.75 -23.34 16.13
C ASN A 650 12.05 -24.34 17.05
N LYS A 651 11.00 -23.93 17.78
CA LYS A 651 10.19 -24.83 18.63
C LYS A 651 9.59 -25.98 17.82
N ARG A 652 9.06 -25.70 16.63
CA ARG A 652 8.52 -26.72 15.71
C ARG A 652 9.58 -27.70 15.19
N LEU A 653 10.82 -27.25 15.04
CA LEU A 653 11.97 -28.08 14.68
C LEU A 653 12.64 -28.78 15.88
N ASP A 654 12.22 -28.51 17.11
CA ASP A 654 12.97 -28.93 18.31
C ASP A 654 14.44 -28.45 18.28
N THR A 655 14.64 -27.20 17.83
CA THR A 655 15.93 -26.50 17.80
C THR A 655 15.86 -25.20 18.62
N GLU A 656 17.02 -24.58 18.88
CA GLU A 656 17.08 -23.30 19.59
C GLU A 656 18.13 -22.39 18.94
N GLY A 657 17.79 -21.10 18.80
CA GLY A 657 18.73 -20.06 18.38
C GLY A 657 19.13 -20.07 16.92
N LEU A 658 18.51 -20.91 16.07
CA LEU A 658 18.73 -20.87 14.64
C LEU A 658 18.07 -19.62 14.04
N ASP A 659 18.77 -18.92 13.17
CA ASP A 659 18.13 -17.91 12.33
C ASP A 659 17.26 -18.56 11.23
N LEU A 660 16.49 -17.75 10.48
CA LEU A 660 15.59 -18.31 9.48
C LEU A 660 16.33 -19.07 8.36
N TYR A 661 17.57 -18.70 8.03
CA TYR A 661 18.35 -19.41 7.03
C TYR A 661 18.81 -20.78 7.55
N GLU A 662 19.30 -20.82 8.79
CA GLU A 662 19.67 -22.05 9.46
C GLU A 662 18.45 -22.98 9.65
N ILE A 663 17.27 -22.41 9.93
CA ILE A 663 15.98 -23.13 9.95
C ILE A 663 15.69 -23.76 8.58
N LEU A 664 15.81 -23.00 7.49
CA LEU A 664 15.56 -23.52 6.14
C LEU A 664 16.54 -24.64 5.77
N ALA A 665 17.82 -24.47 6.12
CA ALA A 665 18.84 -25.50 5.93
C ALA A 665 18.57 -26.76 6.77
N GLU A 666 18.07 -26.60 8.00
CA GLU A 666 17.72 -27.72 8.87
C GLU A 666 16.44 -28.45 8.42
N VAL A 667 15.46 -27.71 7.89
CA VAL A 667 14.27 -28.30 7.25
C VAL A 667 14.70 -29.18 6.07
N GLU A 668 15.60 -28.69 5.23
CA GLU A 668 16.15 -29.45 4.10
C GLU A 668 16.97 -30.65 4.58
N SER A 669 17.81 -30.49 5.60
CA SER A 669 18.63 -31.58 6.18
C SER A 669 17.78 -32.74 6.70
N ARG A 670 16.55 -32.45 7.12
CA ARG A 670 15.55 -33.42 7.60
C ARG A 670 14.61 -33.94 6.51
N GLU A 671 14.86 -33.61 5.24
CA GLU A 671 14.00 -33.96 4.10
C GLU A 671 12.54 -33.53 4.30
N MET A 672 12.34 -32.40 5.01
CA MET A 672 11.03 -31.81 5.29
C MET A 672 10.78 -30.65 4.32
N ALA A 673 9.52 -30.41 3.97
CA ALA A 673 9.13 -29.24 3.21
C ALA A 673 8.75 -28.09 4.17
N PHE A 674 9.07 -26.84 3.83
CA PHE A 674 8.88 -25.71 4.75
C PHE A 674 7.40 -25.42 5.05
N ASP A 675 6.51 -25.64 4.09
CA ASP A 675 5.06 -25.65 4.29
C ASP A 675 4.66 -26.66 5.38
N HIS A 676 5.25 -27.86 5.41
CA HIS A 676 4.99 -28.83 6.46
C HIS A 676 5.43 -28.32 7.84
N LEU A 677 6.57 -27.61 7.92
CA LEU A 677 6.99 -26.98 9.16
C LEU A 677 5.95 -25.98 9.66
N LEU A 678 5.41 -25.13 8.78
CA LEU A 678 4.41 -24.13 9.14
C LEU A 678 3.11 -24.75 9.68
N THR A 679 2.72 -25.93 9.18
CA THR A 679 1.51 -26.65 9.62
C THR A 679 1.64 -27.40 10.94
N ILE A 680 2.83 -27.44 11.56
CA ILE A 680 2.97 -28.07 12.87
C ILE A 680 2.22 -27.21 13.90
N PRO A 681 1.21 -27.77 14.61
CA PRO A 681 0.37 -26.98 15.50
C PRO A 681 1.18 -26.32 16.61
N GLU A 682 0.89 -25.05 16.87
CA GLU A 682 1.37 -24.36 18.06
C GLU A 682 0.93 -25.12 19.31
N GLN A 683 1.83 -25.26 20.27
CA GLN A 683 1.50 -25.94 21.52
C GLN A 683 1.24 -24.90 22.61
N ASP A 684 0.11 -25.02 23.29
CA ASP A 684 -0.30 -24.12 24.38
C ASP A 684 0.75 -24.03 25.48
N GLU A 685 1.60 -25.05 25.65
CA GLU A 685 2.65 -25.14 26.67
C GLU A 685 3.96 -24.47 26.27
N TRP A 686 4.16 -24.08 25.01
CA TRP A 686 5.39 -23.42 24.59
C TRP A 686 5.59 -22.06 25.31
N VAL A 687 6.85 -21.76 25.59
CA VAL A 687 7.32 -20.55 26.26
C VAL A 687 8.48 -19.99 25.44
N TYR A 688 8.40 -18.70 25.15
CA TYR A 688 9.34 -17.94 24.35
C TYR A 688 10.33 -17.17 25.24
N SER A 689 11.37 -16.60 24.64
CA SER A 689 12.42 -15.90 25.38
C SER A 689 11.91 -14.68 26.16
N ASP A 690 10.85 -14.03 25.68
CA ASP A 690 10.14 -12.92 26.32
C ASP A 690 9.06 -13.39 27.31
N GLY A 691 8.81 -14.69 27.38
CA GLY A 691 7.97 -15.35 28.37
C GLY A 691 6.79 -16.11 27.77
N LYS A 692 5.79 -16.37 28.61
CA LYS A 692 4.53 -16.99 28.19
C LYS A 692 3.67 -15.92 27.54
N SER A 693 3.21 -16.15 26.32
CA SER A 693 2.41 -15.19 25.56
C SER A 693 1.23 -15.88 24.87
N THR A 694 0.14 -15.13 24.67
CA THR A 694 -1.08 -15.63 24.03
C THR A 694 -1.73 -14.50 23.24
N THR A 695 -2.32 -14.79 22.08
CA THR A 695 -3.18 -13.84 21.37
C THR A 695 -4.44 -13.49 22.17
N CYS A 696 -5.19 -12.49 21.73
CA CYS A 696 -6.43 -12.03 22.37
C CYS A 696 -7.41 -13.19 22.63
N VAL A 697 -7.60 -14.08 21.65
CA VAL A 697 -8.55 -15.20 21.73
C VAL A 697 -7.98 -16.41 22.48
N ALA A 698 -6.70 -16.75 22.24
CA ALA A 698 -6.03 -17.85 22.92
C ALA A 698 -5.99 -17.62 24.43
N PHE A 699 -5.81 -16.38 24.89
CA PHE A 699 -5.88 -16.01 26.31
C PHE A 699 -7.23 -16.42 26.95
N ILE A 700 -8.34 -16.14 26.26
CA ILE A 700 -9.69 -16.42 26.77
C ILE A 700 -9.95 -17.93 26.75
N LEU A 701 -9.59 -18.61 25.67
CA LEU A 701 -9.82 -20.05 25.54
C LEU A 701 -8.90 -20.87 26.45
N ALA A 702 -7.68 -20.42 26.73
CA ALA A 702 -6.82 -21.04 27.73
C ALA A 702 -7.42 -20.88 29.13
N MET A 703 -7.98 -19.71 29.44
CA MET A 703 -8.77 -19.53 30.66
C MET A 703 -9.98 -20.48 30.70
N TYR A 704 -10.67 -20.70 29.58
CA TYR A 704 -11.76 -21.68 29.49
C TYR A 704 -11.30 -23.12 29.72
N LYS A 705 -10.09 -23.50 29.26
CA LYS A 705 -9.46 -24.79 29.57
C LYS A 705 -9.26 -24.96 31.06
N GLU A 706 -8.64 -23.97 31.72
CA GLU A 706 -8.42 -23.99 33.17
C GLU A 706 -9.74 -23.94 33.99
N ALA A 707 -10.74 -23.23 33.47
CA ALA A 707 -12.08 -23.17 34.06
C ALA A 707 -12.89 -24.47 33.88
N GLY A 708 -12.40 -25.45 33.10
CA GLY A 708 -13.01 -26.75 32.90
C GLY A 708 -14.09 -26.81 31.83
N ILE A 709 -14.21 -25.81 30.94
CA ILE A 709 -15.25 -25.78 29.88
C ILE A 709 -15.07 -26.95 28.90
N PHE A 710 -13.84 -27.23 28.47
CA PHE A 710 -13.55 -28.28 27.49
C PHE A 710 -13.57 -29.70 28.07
N GLY A 711 -13.65 -29.84 29.40
CA GLY A 711 -13.81 -31.14 30.06
C GLY A 711 -12.76 -32.18 29.61
N PRO A 712 -13.17 -33.41 29.22
CA PRO A 712 -12.24 -34.49 28.89
C PRO A 712 -11.30 -34.24 27.72
N ILE A 713 -11.68 -33.36 26.78
CA ILE A 713 -10.90 -33.08 25.57
C ILE A 713 -9.93 -31.91 25.75
N SER A 714 -9.87 -31.28 26.94
CA SER A 714 -9.02 -30.12 27.22
C SER A 714 -7.55 -30.34 26.83
N ASN A 715 -7.01 -31.54 27.09
CA ASN A 715 -5.62 -31.89 26.78
C ASN A 715 -5.36 -32.18 25.29
N SER A 716 -6.42 -32.25 24.48
CA SER A 716 -6.36 -32.54 23.05
C SER A 716 -6.77 -31.32 22.22
N ILE A 717 -6.86 -30.14 22.81
CA ILE A 717 -7.16 -28.88 22.11
C ILE A 717 -5.97 -27.96 22.34
N GLN A 718 -5.36 -27.46 21.27
CA GLN A 718 -4.42 -26.35 21.33
C GLN A 718 -5.19 -25.06 21.04
N VAL A 719 -5.44 -24.25 22.07
CA VAL A 719 -6.22 -23.01 21.89
C VAL A 719 -5.43 -21.90 21.21
N THR A 720 -4.11 -22.05 21.16
CA THR A 720 -3.21 -21.21 20.37
C THR A 720 -3.46 -21.33 18.86
N GLU A 721 -4.10 -22.40 18.40
CA GLU A 721 -4.50 -22.59 17.00
C GLU A 721 -5.86 -21.94 16.66
N PHE A 722 -6.57 -21.36 17.63
CA PHE A 722 -7.90 -20.81 17.39
C PHE A 722 -7.82 -19.38 16.85
N THR A 723 -8.56 -19.11 15.78
CA THR A 723 -8.88 -17.74 15.39
C THR A 723 -10.06 -17.20 16.19
N ILE A 724 -10.31 -15.88 16.10
CA ILE A 724 -11.51 -15.26 16.68
C ILE A 724 -12.79 -15.90 16.12
N ARG A 725 -12.77 -16.31 14.84
CA ARG A 725 -13.88 -17.01 14.20
C ARG A 725 -14.20 -18.32 14.89
N ASP A 726 -13.19 -19.14 15.12
CA ASP A 726 -13.38 -20.45 15.74
C ASP A 726 -13.94 -20.31 17.16
N ALA A 727 -13.48 -19.31 17.91
CA ALA A 727 -13.94 -19.07 19.26
C ALA A 727 -15.44 -18.71 19.34
N TYR A 728 -15.94 -17.79 18.53
CA TYR A 728 -17.37 -17.45 18.57
C TYR A 728 -18.27 -18.53 17.94
N MET A 729 -17.70 -19.47 17.18
CA MET A 729 -18.40 -20.63 16.62
C MET A 729 -18.62 -21.75 17.64
N LEU A 730 -17.81 -21.79 18.71
CA LEU A 730 -17.96 -22.77 19.78
C LEU A 730 -19.35 -22.74 20.39
N LYS A 731 -19.95 -23.92 20.55
CA LYS A 731 -21.28 -24.10 21.10
C LYS A 731 -21.29 -24.07 22.64
N VAL A 732 -20.80 -22.96 23.18
CA VAL A 732 -20.66 -22.72 24.63
C VAL A 732 -21.42 -21.49 25.10
N PHE A 733 -22.02 -20.73 24.18
CA PHE A 733 -22.73 -19.48 24.45
C PHE A 733 -24.24 -19.69 24.55
N GLU A 734 -24.93 -18.68 25.07
CA GLU A 734 -26.39 -18.66 25.16
C GLU A 734 -27.05 -18.71 23.78
N ASP A 735 -27.95 -19.66 23.59
CA ASP A 735 -28.71 -19.88 22.35
C ASP A 735 -30.19 -19.48 22.48
N ASN A 736 -30.68 -19.25 23.70
CA ASN A 736 -32.04 -18.84 23.99
C ASN A 736 -32.11 -17.33 24.27
N GLN A 737 -32.65 -16.60 23.29
CA GLN A 737 -32.85 -15.15 23.37
C GLN A 737 -33.68 -14.70 24.59
N THR A 738 -34.55 -15.55 25.15
CA THR A 738 -35.35 -15.16 26.33
C THR A 738 -34.54 -15.14 27.63
N ARG A 739 -33.34 -15.75 27.64
CA ARG A 739 -32.42 -15.76 28.78
C ARG A 739 -31.38 -14.65 28.71
N LEU A 740 -31.26 -13.98 27.57
CA LEU A 740 -30.38 -12.81 27.45
C LEU A 740 -30.86 -11.68 28.39
N PRO A 741 -29.95 -10.85 28.92
CA PRO A 741 -30.30 -9.75 29.81
C PRO A 741 -31.36 -8.82 29.20
N SER A 742 -32.21 -8.19 30.02
CA SER A 742 -33.31 -7.37 29.49
C SER A 742 -32.87 -6.13 28.71
N TRP A 743 -31.62 -5.68 28.91
CA TRP A 743 -31.00 -4.59 28.16
C TRP A 743 -30.35 -5.07 26.86
N CYS A 744 -30.20 -6.39 26.68
CA CYS A 744 -29.66 -7.00 25.48
C CYS A 744 -30.67 -6.89 24.34
N ASN A 745 -30.22 -6.40 23.19
CA ASN A 745 -31.01 -6.19 21.98
C ASN A 745 -32.10 -5.11 22.12
N GLY A 746 -32.10 -4.15 21.19
CA GLY A 746 -33.14 -3.11 21.11
C GLY A 746 -34.50 -3.70 20.73
N LYS A 747 -35.59 -2.92 20.87
CA LYS A 747 -36.95 -3.38 20.53
C LYS A 747 -37.09 -3.90 19.09
N ASP A 748 -36.26 -3.38 18.17
CA ASP A 748 -36.35 -3.64 16.73
C ASP A 748 -35.20 -4.52 16.17
N GLU A 749 -34.15 -4.80 16.94
CA GLU A 749 -32.97 -5.56 16.49
C GLU A 749 -32.74 -6.78 17.38
N LYS A 750 -33.20 -7.97 16.95
CA LYS A 750 -32.98 -9.24 17.68
C LYS A 750 -31.76 -9.99 17.12
N LEU A 751 -30.59 -9.75 17.69
CA LEU A 751 -29.40 -10.58 17.47
C LEU A 751 -29.42 -11.81 18.40
N PRO A 752 -28.73 -12.92 18.05
CA PRO A 752 -28.60 -14.06 18.96
C PRO A 752 -27.70 -13.78 20.17
N PHE A 753 -27.02 -12.62 20.19
CA PHE A 753 -26.12 -12.15 21.25
C PHE A 753 -26.39 -10.67 21.56
N CYS A 754 -25.64 -10.07 22.48
CA CYS A 754 -25.85 -8.70 22.95
C CYS A 754 -24.86 -7.72 22.31
N GLN A 755 -25.27 -6.96 21.29
CA GLN A 755 -24.43 -5.89 20.77
C GLN A 755 -24.54 -4.62 21.63
N ILE A 756 -23.50 -4.36 22.43
CA ILE A 756 -23.49 -3.33 23.46
C ILE A 756 -22.95 -1.96 23.00
N LEU A 757 -22.11 -1.94 21.95
CA LEU A 757 -21.58 -0.72 21.35
C LEU A 757 -21.51 -0.84 19.81
N GLY A 758 -21.61 0.29 19.12
CA GLY A 758 -21.21 0.43 17.72
C GLY A 758 -22.35 0.85 16.79
N GLU A 759 -21.99 1.63 15.77
CA GLU A 759 -22.87 2.17 14.74
C GLU A 759 -23.39 1.10 13.76
N TYR A 760 -22.63 0.04 13.56
CA TYR A 760 -22.92 -1.01 12.59
C TYR A 760 -23.22 -2.33 13.26
N ARG A 761 -24.15 -3.09 12.69
CA ARG A 761 -24.59 -4.39 13.17
C ARG A 761 -23.46 -5.38 13.03
N MET A 762 -23.13 -6.06 14.13
CA MET A 762 -22.18 -7.17 14.09
C MET A 762 -22.85 -8.40 13.52
N GLU A 763 -22.13 -9.04 12.60
CA GLU A 763 -22.45 -10.35 12.06
C GLU A 763 -21.39 -11.29 12.60
N LEU A 764 -21.78 -12.32 13.36
CA LEU A 764 -20.89 -13.41 13.78
C LEU A 764 -21.36 -14.67 13.07
N PRO A 765 -20.88 -14.95 11.84
CA PRO A 765 -21.34 -16.09 11.05
C PRO A 765 -21.12 -17.41 11.80
N LEU A 766 -22.05 -18.36 11.71
CA LEU A 766 -21.94 -19.65 12.43
C LEU A 766 -21.78 -19.52 13.96
N TYR A 767 -22.17 -18.38 14.55
CA TYR A 767 -22.17 -18.18 15.99
C TYR A 767 -22.82 -19.34 16.74
N ASN A 768 -22.10 -19.90 17.71
CA ASN A 768 -22.60 -20.91 18.64
C ASN A 768 -23.13 -22.19 17.97
N THR A 769 -22.43 -22.69 16.94
CA THR A 769 -22.88 -23.85 16.13
C THR A 769 -22.05 -25.12 16.29
N LEU A 770 -20.78 -25.02 16.70
CA LEU A 770 -19.84 -26.15 16.73
C LEU A 770 -19.61 -26.69 18.14
N GLU A 771 -19.94 -27.96 18.35
CA GLU A 771 -19.53 -28.67 19.57
C GLU A 771 -18.01 -28.81 19.58
N PRO A 772 -17.31 -28.51 20.70
CA PRO A 772 -15.87 -28.75 20.81
C PRO A 772 -15.51 -30.23 20.60
N TYR A 773 -14.42 -30.52 19.87
CA TYR A 773 -13.85 -31.86 19.67
C TYR A 773 -12.32 -31.84 19.74
N ALA A 774 -11.72 -33.03 19.83
CA ALA A 774 -10.26 -33.19 19.91
C ALA A 774 -9.58 -32.78 18.60
N ASN A 775 -8.42 -32.12 18.72
CA ASN A 775 -7.57 -31.62 17.65
C ASN A 775 -8.30 -30.66 16.69
N MET A 776 -9.28 -29.91 17.22
CA MET A 776 -10.04 -28.91 16.48
C MET A 776 -9.13 -27.73 16.09
N ASN A 777 -9.25 -27.26 14.85
CA ASN A 777 -8.45 -26.15 14.29
C ASN A 777 -6.96 -26.46 14.08
N GLU A 778 -6.57 -27.72 13.91
CA GLU A 778 -5.18 -28.06 13.56
C GLU A 778 -5.00 -28.35 12.06
N HIS A 779 -6.10 -28.40 11.28
CA HIS A 779 -6.10 -28.80 9.87
C HIS A 779 -7.19 -28.04 9.07
N CYS A 780 -7.39 -26.75 9.35
CA CYS A 780 -8.47 -25.94 8.81
C CYS A 780 -7.99 -24.91 7.76
N PRO A 781 -8.44 -25.01 6.50
CA PRO A 781 -8.17 -23.96 5.52
C PRO A 781 -8.94 -22.67 5.85
N SER A 782 -8.38 -21.52 5.45
CA SER A 782 -8.97 -20.20 5.68
C SER A 782 -9.10 -19.39 4.38
N LEU A 783 -9.75 -19.98 3.37
CA LEU A 783 -9.91 -19.34 2.06
C LEU A 783 -11.12 -18.40 1.98
N PRO A 784 -10.94 -17.10 1.67
CA PRO A 784 -12.05 -16.23 1.31
C PRO A 784 -12.67 -16.62 -0.04
N PRO A 785 -13.93 -16.21 -0.31
CA PRO A 785 -14.82 -15.45 0.57
C PRO A 785 -15.73 -16.32 1.44
N THR A 786 -15.77 -17.64 1.22
CA THR A 786 -16.71 -18.56 1.89
C THR A 786 -16.15 -19.13 3.19
N TYR A 787 -14.82 -19.26 3.29
CA TYR A 787 -14.12 -19.83 4.44
C TYR A 787 -14.69 -21.20 4.82
N ASP A 788 -14.86 -22.05 3.81
CA ASP A 788 -15.49 -23.36 3.94
C ASP A 788 -14.70 -24.25 4.91
N ARG A 789 -15.41 -24.84 5.87
CA ARG A 789 -14.83 -25.71 6.91
C ARG A 789 -14.97 -27.19 6.50
N PRO A 790 -13.91 -27.87 6.02
CA PRO A 790 -13.98 -29.26 5.58
C PRO A 790 -14.20 -30.24 6.75
N THR A 791 -14.63 -31.45 6.44
CA THR A 791 -14.74 -32.52 7.44
C THR A 791 -13.34 -32.92 7.92
N ARG A 792 -13.04 -32.76 9.23
CA ARG A 792 -11.73 -32.96 9.92
C ARG A 792 -10.90 -31.71 10.17
N CYS A 793 -11.38 -30.56 9.70
CA CYS A 793 -11.21 -29.37 10.50
C CYS A 793 -12.02 -29.56 11.80
#